data_AF-A0A2H6LCS1-F1
#
_entry.id   AF-A0A2H6LCS1-F1
#
_cell.length_a   1.000
_cell.length_b   1.000
_cell.length_c   1.000
_cell.angle_alpha   90.00
_cell.angle_beta   90.00
_cell.angle_gamma   90.00
#
_symmetry.space_group_name_H-M   'P 1'
#
loop_
_entity.id
_entity.type
_entity.pdbx_description
1 polymer ?
#
loop_
_entity_poly.entity_id
_entity_poly.type
_entity_poly.pdbx_seq_one_letter_code
_entity_poly.pdbx_strand_id
1 'polypeptide(L)'
;MDTKSITDNFIYTDWTLTETQFDPDQIHSRETIFTIGNGYLGTRGSFERDYPRELPATFIHGVYDDVPVVYTELANCPDWLPMVVMIDGDRFRLNEGEITHYERVLDVRHGLLSRSLCWRTPTGKTINIHFERFASLADQHILAQRCQLTPLDFDGVIEVQGSINGYPENQGFNHWIDLDQGKTDQGIWFHSRTRTSRITIGMAAKMAVLGTDASIQANTAPGYPTLSATFMARSHQTVTVEKIVTVFTSREIDQPVHAAQEKLAQISDYEAIRNAHTQAWDEVWQQSDVLLEGDNTAAFAIRYNIFQLLIAAPRYDDKVSIPAKTLSGFGYRGHVFWDTEIFILPFFTFTQPAIARNLLSYRYHTLPGARRKALHSGYKGAMYPWESADTGDEVTPRWSLPNDYYGEDIRIWCRDREIHISADVTYAVWYYWLVTGDDDWMRDCGAEIVLDTAIFWGSRVEYNPQQQRYEIRGVIGADEYHELVHNNTFTNRMVQWHLEKALFVDDWLRKNFPQRATELEAKLQLSPEVRSHWQDIIDKIWIPYDSETGLIEQFEGFFQLQDINLEEYEPRHRSIQAILGIEECNKRQVLKQPDVLMLLYLMRESADFPYNQKSLQANWDYYAPRTDITYGSSLGPAIHAILASDLGKSTIAYKRFMQAAMVDLSDSRGNTNDGIHGASAGGVWQAVIFGFGGIQLTENGPVANPHLPSHWTRLKFKLHWRGKWHEFDLQPQQKTMEKFTQSPTPDIRGVIFDLDGVLTDTAEYHYQAWQRLADEEGIPFNRQANEALRGVSRRESLMLIIGDRKYSEAQIQEMMERKNGYYIELIHHVTPKDLLPGAIALLEELRQAGIKTAIGSASKNAQTVVELLGIVDKVDAIADGYSVKQPKPAPDLFLYAAKELGLQPKQCVVVEDAAAGVEAALAGGMWAVGLGPVERVGAADVVLPSLAGVKWADIQAKLSEKVLSSKC
;
A
#
# COMPACT_ATOMS: atom_id res chain seq x y z
N MET A 1 -17.10 23.56 1.51
CA MET A 1 -16.10 23.42 2.58
C MET A 1 -14.84 22.91 1.92
N ASP A 2 -13.78 23.69 2.01
CA ASP A 2 -12.55 23.52 1.24
C ASP A 2 -11.91 22.15 1.44
N THR A 3 -11.49 21.56 0.32
CA THR A 3 -10.51 20.49 0.25
C THR A 3 -9.23 20.95 0.94
N LYS A 4 -9.08 20.63 2.23
CA LYS A 4 -7.76 20.55 2.85
C LYS A 4 -6.97 19.51 2.06
N SER A 5 -6.08 19.96 1.18
CA SER A 5 -4.92 19.15 0.85
C SER A 5 -4.18 18.96 2.17
N ILE A 6 -4.23 17.74 2.72
CA ILE A 6 -3.31 17.32 3.77
C ILE A 6 -1.95 17.36 3.09
N THR A 7 -1.23 18.48 3.23
CA THR A 7 0.20 18.50 2.98
C THR A 7 0.80 17.64 4.09
N ASP A 8 1.04 16.36 3.82
CA ASP A 8 1.80 15.49 4.71
C ASP A 8 3.13 16.20 5.03
N ASN A 9 3.35 16.57 6.30
CA ASN A 9 4.54 17.30 6.78
C ASN A 9 5.82 16.43 6.78
N PHE A 10 5.86 15.44 5.88
CA PHE A 10 6.93 14.47 5.72
C PHE A 10 7.82 14.81 4.54
N ILE A 11 9.12 14.72 4.78
CA ILE A 11 10.14 14.74 3.74
C ILE A 11 10.75 13.35 3.67
N TYR A 12 10.69 12.75 2.48
CA TYR A 12 11.29 11.45 2.20
C TYR A 12 12.63 11.64 1.49
N THR A 13 13.66 10.99 1.98
CA THR A 13 14.90 10.76 1.22
C THR A 13 15.02 9.25 0.94
N ASP A 14 16.16 8.82 0.38
CA ASP A 14 16.41 7.42 0.05
C ASP A 14 16.28 6.46 1.26
N TRP A 15 16.57 6.94 2.48
CA TRP A 15 16.59 6.14 3.71
C TRP A 15 15.95 6.83 4.93
N THR A 16 15.49 8.07 4.80
CA THR A 16 14.99 8.83 5.96
C THR A 16 13.57 9.33 5.75
N LEU A 17 12.79 9.24 6.81
CA LEU A 17 11.52 9.95 6.98
C LEU A 17 11.73 11.09 7.97
N THR A 18 11.46 12.32 7.54
CA THR A 18 11.57 13.51 8.39
C THR A 18 10.21 14.17 8.59
N GLU A 19 9.76 14.26 9.84
CA GLU A 19 8.66 15.11 10.27
C GLU A 19 9.21 16.48 10.69
N THR A 20 8.79 17.54 10.00
CA THR A 20 9.32 18.90 10.21
C THR A 20 8.50 19.75 11.18
N GLN A 21 7.32 19.26 11.58
CA GLN A 21 6.42 19.97 12.48
C GLN A 21 5.65 18.98 13.34
N PHE A 22 5.49 19.31 14.62
CA PHE A 22 4.64 18.54 15.52
C PHE A 22 3.16 18.90 15.29
N ASP A 23 2.37 17.90 14.88
CA ASP A 23 0.90 18.00 14.84
C ASP A 23 0.30 17.17 15.99
N PRO A 24 -0.29 17.81 17.00
CA PRO A 24 -0.79 17.12 18.18
C PRO A 24 -2.03 16.26 17.87
N ASP A 25 -2.72 16.48 16.75
CA ASP A 25 -3.91 15.70 16.36
C ASP A 25 -3.54 14.41 15.59
N GLN A 26 -2.30 14.32 15.09
CA GLN A 26 -1.78 13.13 14.41
C GLN A 26 -0.85 12.28 15.29
N ILE A 27 -0.69 12.64 16.57
CA ILE A 27 0.33 12.03 17.44
C ILE A 27 0.28 10.49 17.43
N HIS A 28 -0.89 9.87 17.48
CA HIS A 28 -1.01 8.42 17.59
C HIS A 28 -0.66 7.66 16.30
N SER A 29 -0.97 8.21 15.12
CA SER A 29 -0.51 7.63 13.86
C SER A 29 0.99 7.86 13.67
N ARG A 30 1.50 9.03 14.07
CA ARG A 30 2.95 9.31 14.06
C ARG A 30 3.72 8.41 15.02
N GLU A 31 3.19 8.10 16.20
CA GLU A 31 3.76 7.11 17.11
C GLU A 31 3.89 5.72 16.47
N THR A 32 2.89 5.29 15.68
CA THR A 32 3.00 4.04 14.91
C THR A 32 4.09 4.16 13.84
N ILE A 33 4.07 5.22 13.03
CA ILE A 33 4.96 5.37 11.87
C ILE A 33 6.45 5.33 12.26
N PHE A 34 6.77 5.91 13.41
CA PHE A 34 8.15 5.97 13.91
C PHE A 34 8.48 4.84 14.91
N THR A 35 7.75 3.72 14.85
CA THR A 35 8.08 2.51 15.61
C THR A 35 9.49 2.03 15.23
N ILE A 36 10.27 1.66 16.24
CA ILE A 36 11.58 1.00 16.11
C ILE A 36 11.54 -0.34 16.86
N GLY A 37 12.44 -1.26 16.51
CA GLY A 37 12.50 -2.58 17.13
C GLY A 37 13.69 -3.39 16.63
N ASN A 38 13.80 -4.63 17.11
CA ASN A 38 14.95 -5.49 16.85
C ASN A 38 14.61 -6.98 16.66
N GLY A 39 13.33 -7.30 16.48
CA GLY A 39 12.85 -8.67 16.29
C GLY A 39 12.53 -9.41 17.59
N TYR A 40 12.98 -8.91 18.75
CA TYR A 40 12.53 -9.38 20.06
C TYR A 40 11.41 -8.50 20.60
N LEU A 41 11.60 -7.18 20.46
CA LEU A 41 10.63 -6.16 20.86
C LEU A 41 10.42 -5.10 19.79
N GLY A 42 9.26 -4.46 19.85
CA GLY A 42 8.95 -3.22 19.14
C GLY A 42 8.50 -2.15 20.14
N THR A 43 8.93 -0.92 19.92
CA THR A 43 8.53 0.24 20.72
C THR A 43 8.02 1.34 19.82
N ARG A 44 6.84 1.87 20.14
CA ARG A 44 6.22 2.99 19.42
C ARG A 44 7.15 4.21 19.43
N GLY A 45 7.02 5.01 18.38
CA GLY A 45 7.67 6.31 18.21
C GLY A 45 7.12 7.42 19.11
N SER A 46 6.63 7.12 20.32
CA SER A 46 6.23 8.12 21.33
C SER A 46 7.44 8.89 21.84
N PHE A 47 7.29 10.08 22.41
CA PHE A 47 8.43 10.84 22.89
C PHE A 47 8.89 10.39 24.28
N GLU A 48 9.89 11.10 24.82
CA GLU A 48 10.57 10.80 26.08
C GLU A 48 9.76 11.21 27.34
N ARG A 49 8.41 11.26 27.25
CA ARG A 49 7.45 11.76 28.25
C ARG A 49 7.39 13.29 28.41
N ASP A 50 7.43 13.99 27.29
CA ASP A 50 7.28 15.45 27.21
C ASP A 50 5.94 15.94 26.65
N TYR A 51 5.00 15.03 26.34
CA TYR A 51 3.65 15.42 25.91
C TYR A 51 2.55 14.61 26.61
N PRO A 52 1.45 15.22 27.10
CA PRO A 52 0.46 14.49 27.91
C PRO A 52 -0.39 13.45 27.17
N ARG A 53 -0.65 13.61 25.86
CA ARG A 53 -1.54 12.72 25.10
C ARG A 53 -0.80 11.58 24.38
N GLU A 54 0.42 11.26 24.77
CA GLU A 54 1.17 10.14 24.19
C GLU A 54 0.53 8.81 24.56
N LEU A 55 0.63 7.84 23.66
CA LEU A 55 0.27 6.45 23.88
C LEU A 55 1.48 5.53 23.65
N PRO A 56 2.49 5.58 24.55
CA PRO A 56 3.67 4.75 24.44
C PRO A 56 3.34 3.29 24.68
N ALA A 57 3.90 2.45 23.82
CA ALA A 57 3.86 1.02 24.00
C ALA A 57 5.19 0.38 23.61
N THR A 58 5.59 -0.61 24.39
CA THR A 58 6.66 -1.55 24.05
C THR A 58 6.08 -2.95 24.14
N PHE A 59 6.15 -3.72 23.07
CA PHE A 59 5.70 -5.10 23.04
C PHE A 59 6.88 -6.04 22.85
N ILE A 60 6.91 -7.12 23.62
CA ILE A 60 7.86 -8.22 23.45
C ILE A 60 7.08 -9.43 22.95
N HIS A 61 7.62 -10.12 21.94
CA HIS A 61 7.00 -11.33 21.41
C HIS A 61 6.66 -12.34 22.51
N GLY A 62 5.47 -12.95 22.40
CA GLY A 62 5.01 -14.03 23.28
C GLY A 62 4.70 -13.62 24.73
N VAL A 63 4.80 -12.34 25.10
CA VAL A 63 4.38 -11.83 26.42
C VAL A 63 2.87 -11.51 26.37
N TYR A 64 2.06 -12.55 26.19
CA TYR A 64 0.60 -12.44 26.27
C TYR A 64 0.12 -12.54 27.71
N ASP A 65 -1.00 -11.87 28.00
CA ASP A 65 -1.69 -12.00 29.28
C ASP A 65 -3.20 -11.81 29.12
N ASP A 66 -3.96 -12.37 30.06
CA ASP A 66 -5.42 -12.20 30.14
C ASP A 66 -5.78 -11.31 31.33
N VAL A 67 -6.80 -10.48 31.19
CA VAL A 67 -7.47 -9.79 32.31
C VAL A 67 -8.98 -10.08 32.29
N PRO A 68 -9.71 -9.96 33.42
CA PRO A 68 -11.10 -10.44 33.51
C PRO A 68 -12.10 -9.91 32.47
N VAL A 69 -11.79 -8.78 31.82
CA VAL A 69 -12.67 -8.09 30.88
C VAL A 69 -12.15 -8.15 29.44
N VAL A 70 -10.92 -8.59 29.23
CA VAL A 70 -10.24 -8.57 27.93
C VAL A 70 -9.59 -9.93 27.68
N TYR A 71 -9.90 -10.50 26.51
CA TYR A 71 -9.24 -11.71 26.01
C TYR A 71 -7.74 -11.50 25.83
N THR A 72 -7.01 -12.60 25.73
CA THR A 72 -5.56 -12.67 25.47
C THR A 72 -5.08 -11.57 24.54
N GLU A 73 -4.07 -10.83 24.97
CA GLU A 73 -3.42 -9.76 24.18
C GLU A 73 -1.95 -9.62 24.61
N LEU A 74 -1.12 -9.04 23.73
CA LEU A 74 0.24 -8.67 24.11
C LEU A 74 0.21 -7.60 25.22
N ALA A 75 0.88 -7.89 26.33
CA ALA A 75 1.00 -6.94 27.42
C ALA A 75 1.98 -5.82 27.04
N ASN A 76 1.54 -4.56 27.14
CA ASN A 76 2.40 -3.39 27.02
C ASN A 76 3.42 -3.44 28.16
N CYS A 77 4.70 -3.56 27.83
CA CYS A 77 5.78 -3.74 28.80
C CYS A 77 6.08 -2.43 29.55
N PRO A 78 6.68 -2.51 30.76
CA PRO A 78 7.18 -1.35 31.47
C PRO A 78 8.02 -0.44 30.57
N ASP A 79 7.70 0.85 30.62
CA ASP A 79 8.16 1.83 29.63
C ASP A 79 9.56 2.34 29.97
N TRP A 80 10.48 2.13 29.02
CA TRP A 80 11.90 2.47 29.15
C TRP A 80 12.24 3.85 28.58
N LEU A 81 11.31 4.51 27.87
CA LEU A 81 11.53 5.78 27.19
C LEU A 81 11.65 7.03 28.09
N PRO A 82 11.11 7.10 29.33
CA PRO A 82 11.12 8.34 30.09
C PRO A 82 12.54 8.94 30.25
N MET A 83 12.70 10.17 29.75
CA MET A 83 13.90 10.99 29.86
C MET A 83 13.50 12.47 30.00
N VAL A 84 13.09 12.86 31.22
CA VAL A 84 12.54 14.18 31.51
C VAL A 84 13.66 15.20 31.69
N VAL A 85 13.59 16.33 30.98
CA VAL A 85 14.55 17.44 31.06
C VAL A 85 13.94 18.61 31.85
N MET A 86 14.68 19.16 32.80
CA MET A 86 14.30 20.35 33.57
C MET A 86 15.42 21.39 33.55
N ILE A 87 15.07 22.66 33.37
CA ILE A 87 16.00 23.79 33.21
C ILE A 87 15.67 24.84 34.26
N ASP A 88 16.50 24.94 35.30
CA ASP A 88 16.27 25.83 36.47
C ASP A 88 14.82 25.75 37.02
N GLY A 89 14.25 24.54 37.02
CA GLY A 89 12.88 24.26 37.49
C GLY A 89 11.80 24.21 36.41
N ASP A 90 12.06 24.72 35.19
CA ASP A 90 11.12 24.60 34.08
C ASP A 90 11.24 23.22 33.42
N ARG A 91 10.17 22.41 33.45
CA ARG A 91 10.13 21.12 32.78
C ARG A 91 9.90 21.29 31.28
N PHE A 92 10.71 20.62 30.46
CA PHE A 92 10.48 20.55 29.02
C PHE A 92 9.15 19.83 28.71
N ARG A 93 8.28 20.51 27.97
CA ARG A 93 7.06 19.94 27.40
C ARG A 93 6.76 20.55 26.04
N LEU A 94 6.24 19.74 25.12
CA LEU A 94 5.85 20.24 23.80
C LEU A 94 4.64 21.20 23.84
N ASN A 95 3.83 21.14 24.90
CA ASN A 95 2.66 22.00 25.09
C ASN A 95 2.90 23.19 26.04
N GLU A 96 4.12 23.40 26.53
CA GLU A 96 4.47 24.51 27.42
C GLU A 96 5.77 25.19 26.98
N GLY A 97 5.80 26.52 26.92
CA GLY A 97 6.90 27.29 26.31
C GLY A 97 6.71 27.47 24.80
N GLU A 98 7.79 27.79 24.09
CA GLU A 98 7.79 28.07 22.64
C GLU A 98 8.76 27.14 21.91
N ILE A 99 8.29 26.45 20.87
CA ILE A 99 9.11 25.62 19.98
C ILE A 99 9.39 26.41 18.70
N THR A 100 10.64 26.80 18.48
CA THR A 100 11.05 27.60 17.32
C THR A 100 11.57 26.76 16.16
N HIS A 101 12.01 25.53 16.45
CA HIS A 101 12.43 24.53 15.48
C HIS A 101 12.06 23.14 16.00
N TYR A 102 11.61 22.27 15.12
CA TYR A 102 11.28 20.88 15.40
C TYR A 102 11.64 20.03 14.18
N GLU A 103 12.24 18.89 14.42
CA GLU A 103 12.51 17.88 13.41
C GLU A 103 12.53 16.51 14.08
N ARG A 104 11.84 15.52 13.52
CA ARG A 104 11.91 14.13 13.95
C ARG A 104 12.24 13.23 12.77
N VAL A 105 13.30 12.44 12.87
CA VAL A 105 13.84 11.64 11.77
C VAL A 105 13.85 10.17 12.15
N LEU A 106 13.24 9.34 11.30
CA LEU A 106 13.45 7.90 11.30
C LEU A 106 14.45 7.57 10.18
N ASP A 107 15.62 7.06 10.57
CA ASP A 107 16.59 6.47 9.66
C ASP A 107 16.33 4.96 9.58
N VAL A 108 15.69 4.51 8.49
CA VAL A 108 15.35 3.09 8.30
C VAL A 108 16.58 2.25 7.90
N ARG A 109 17.67 2.89 7.46
CA ARG A 109 18.91 2.20 7.15
C ARG A 109 19.55 1.64 8.41
N HIS A 110 19.55 2.42 9.48
CA HIS A 110 20.21 2.07 10.73
C HIS A 110 19.26 1.86 11.90
N GLY A 111 17.93 1.94 11.70
CA GLY A 111 16.93 1.79 12.76
C GLY A 111 17.06 2.82 13.89
N LEU A 112 17.50 4.03 13.55
CA LEU A 112 17.68 5.13 14.50
C LEU A 112 16.48 6.08 14.44
N LEU A 113 15.93 6.40 15.61
CA LEU A 113 14.94 7.46 15.77
C LEU A 113 15.60 8.65 16.47
N SER A 114 15.56 9.82 15.83
CA SER A 114 16.07 11.05 16.43
C SER A 114 15.05 12.17 16.38
N ARG A 115 15.19 13.12 17.30
CA ARG A 115 14.35 14.32 17.37
C ARG A 115 15.17 15.51 17.83
N SER A 116 15.19 16.56 17.00
CA SER A 116 15.89 17.82 17.25
C SER A 116 14.87 18.94 17.44
N LEU A 117 15.03 19.76 18.45
CA LEU A 117 14.16 20.91 18.68
C LEU A 117 14.88 22.06 19.37
N CYS A 118 14.39 23.28 19.13
CA CYS A 118 14.80 24.48 19.85
C CYS A 118 13.63 24.96 20.70
N TRP A 119 13.79 24.85 22.02
CA TRP A 119 12.77 25.20 23.01
C TRP A 119 13.17 26.46 23.75
N ARG A 120 12.23 27.39 23.86
CA ARG A 120 12.30 28.51 24.79
C ARG A 120 11.37 28.23 25.97
N THR A 121 11.94 28.20 27.17
CA THR A 121 11.22 27.93 28.41
C THR A 121 10.20 29.04 28.73
N PRO A 122 9.20 28.78 29.59
CA PRO A 122 8.29 29.82 30.07
C PRO A 122 9.00 31.01 30.75
N THR A 123 10.18 30.77 31.35
CA THR A 123 11.02 31.83 31.95
C THR A 123 11.94 32.54 30.94
N GLY A 124 11.91 32.16 29.67
CA GLY A 124 12.58 32.87 28.57
C GLY A 124 13.98 32.38 28.21
N LYS A 125 14.41 31.21 28.72
CA LYS A 125 15.72 30.60 28.39
C LYS A 125 15.61 29.76 27.12
N THR A 126 16.59 29.82 26.24
CA THR A 126 16.55 29.11 24.96
C THR A 126 17.59 27.97 24.93
N ILE A 127 17.15 26.77 24.53
CA ILE A 127 17.99 25.57 24.47
C ILE A 127 17.73 24.77 23.18
N ASN A 128 18.80 24.22 22.60
CA ASN A 128 18.68 23.14 21.63
C ASN A 128 18.72 21.79 22.35
N ILE A 129 17.74 20.94 22.04
CA ILE A 129 17.63 19.58 22.56
C ILE A 129 17.65 18.60 21.38
N HIS A 130 18.52 17.60 21.44
CA HIS A 130 18.58 16.53 20.45
C HIS A 130 18.48 15.17 21.16
N PHE A 131 17.45 14.40 20.82
CA PHE A 131 17.26 13.02 21.26
C PHE A 131 17.67 12.07 20.14
N GLU A 132 18.29 10.95 20.49
CA GLU A 132 18.56 9.82 19.61
C GLU A 132 18.29 8.54 20.40
N ARG A 133 17.65 7.55 19.77
CA ARG A 133 17.41 6.25 20.41
C ARG A 133 17.29 5.11 19.41
N PHE A 134 17.56 3.91 19.89
CA PHE A 134 17.43 2.68 19.11
C PHE A 134 17.24 1.44 19.99
N ALA A 135 16.61 0.42 19.40
CA ALA A 135 16.61 -0.94 19.94
C ALA A 135 17.70 -1.74 19.21
N SER A 136 18.68 -2.24 19.96
CA SER A 136 19.86 -2.84 19.35
C SER A 136 19.49 -4.12 18.59
N LEU A 137 19.77 -4.11 17.29
CA LEU A 137 19.71 -5.29 16.42
C LEU A 137 20.87 -6.28 16.68
N ALA A 138 22.02 -5.78 17.14
CA ALA A 138 23.19 -6.62 17.44
C ALA A 138 23.03 -7.42 18.74
N ASP A 139 22.26 -6.90 19.69
CA ASP A 139 21.91 -7.57 20.93
C ASP A 139 20.47 -7.22 21.30
N GLN A 140 19.57 -8.20 21.14
CA GLN A 140 18.13 -8.00 21.27
C GLN A 140 17.67 -7.50 22.65
N HIS A 141 18.54 -7.61 23.66
CA HIS A 141 18.29 -7.21 25.05
C HIS A 141 18.76 -5.80 25.40
N ILE A 142 19.34 -5.05 24.45
CA ILE A 142 19.90 -3.71 24.70
C ILE A 142 19.04 -2.62 24.03
N LEU A 143 18.69 -1.60 24.81
CA LEU A 143 17.99 -0.40 24.37
C LEU A 143 18.83 0.82 24.77
N ALA A 144 18.92 1.82 23.91
CA ALA A 144 19.79 2.98 24.15
C ALA A 144 19.11 4.30 23.78
N GLN A 145 19.37 5.32 24.60
CA GLN A 145 18.94 6.69 24.44
C GLN A 145 20.10 7.65 24.68
N ARG A 146 20.16 8.72 23.89
CA ARG A 146 21.08 9.84 24.07
C ARG A 146 20.29 11.15 23.98
N CYS A 147 20.57 12.07 24.89
CA CYS A 147 20.03 13.42 24.89
C CYS A 147 21.19 14.42 24.92
N GLN A 148 21.25 15.31 23.94
CA GLN A 148 22.23 16.39 23.86
C GLN A 148 21.55 17.72 24.11
N LEU A 149 22.11 18.50 25.02
CA LEU A 149 21.53 19.71 25.56
C LEU A 149 22.52 20.85 25.36
N THR A 150 22.13 21.86 24.59
CA THR A 150 22.98 23.03 24.28
C THR A 150 22.24 24.33 24.60
N PRO A 151 22.48 24.91 25.79
CA PRO A 151 21.97 26.25 26.13
C PRO A 151 22.45 27.29 25.12
N LEU A 152 21.60 28.24 24.73
CA LEU A 152 21.94 29.26 23.72
C LEU A 152 22.18 30.64 24.31
N ASP A 153 21.48 30.99 25.39
CA ASP A 153 21.47 32.35 25.95
C ASP A 153 21.59 32.38 27.47
N PHE A 154 21.90 31.24 28.12
CA PHE A 154 21.97 31.15 29.57
C PHE A 154 23.05 30.18 30.07
N ASP A 155 23.50 30.44 31.30
CA ASP A 155 24.16 29.47 32.17
C ASP A 155 23.14 29.06 33.24
N GLY A 156 23.02 27.76 33.54
CA GLY A 156 21.97 27.30 34.45
C GLY A 156 22.11 25.85 34.87
N VAL A 157 21.34 25.48 35.90
CA VAL A 157 21.26 24.09 36.36
C VAL A 157 20.28 23.34 35.48
N ILE A 158 20.76 22.21 34.95
CA ILE A 158 19.91 21.27 34.21
C ILE A 158 19.83 19.96 35.00
N GLU A 159 18.62 19.43 35.10
CA GLU A 159 18.37 18.08 35.61
C GLU A 159 17.77 17.21 34.51
N VAL A 160 18.31 16.01 34.33
CA VAL A 160 17.76 14.98 33.44
C VAL A 160 17.39 13.76 34.26
N GLN A 161 16.14 13.32 34.17
CA GLN A 161 15.60 12.17 34.88
C GLN A 161 15.31 11.02 33.91
N GLY A 162 16.03 9.92 34.05
CA GLY A 162 15.83 8.70 33.27
C GLY A 162 15.19 7.61 34.13
N SER A 163 13.96 7.21 33.79
CA SER A 163 13.18 6.26 34.61
C SER A 163 12.83 4.98 33.86
N ILE A 164 12.48 3.94 34.61
CA ILE A 164 11.71 2.79 34.11
C ILE A 164 10.30 2.94 34.68
N ASN A 165 9.29 3.07 33.82
CA ASN A 165 7.90 3.22 34.24
C ASN A 165 7.21 1.86 34.33
N GLY A 166 6.97 1.38 35.55
CA GLY A 166 6.27 0.14 35.87
C GLY A 166 4.76 0.16 35.69
N TYR A 167 4.17 1.30 35.27
CA TYR A 167 2.73 1.44 35.05
C TYR A 167 2.38 1.63 33.56
N PRO A 168 2.62 0.62 32.70
CA PRO A 168 2.16 0.67 31.33
C PRO A 168 0.64 0.45 31.27
N GLU A 169 -0.01 1.02 30.25
CA GLU A 169 -1.44 0.85 30.01
C GLU A 169 -1.69 0.09 28.69
N ASN A 170 -2.53 -0.94 28.74
CA ASN A 170 -3.20 -1.52 27.57
C ASN A 170 -4.58 -0.86 27.44
N GLN A 171 -4.62 0.39 26.96
CA GLN A 171 -5.88 1.12 26.73
C GLN A 171 -6.88 1.08 27.93
N GLY A 172 -6.36 1.26 29.15
CA GLY A 172 -7.14 1.22 30.40
C GLY A 172 -7.10 -0.10 31.18
N PHE A 173 -6.42 -1.12 30.65
CA PHE A 173 -6.23 -2.41 31.34
C PHE A 173 -4.78 -2.58 31.80
N ASN A 174 -4.61 -3.05 33.04
CA ASN A 174 -3.30 -3.30 33.64
C ASN A 174 -3.01 -4.80 33.68
N HIS A 175 -1.99 -5.24 32.94
CA HIS A 175 -1.56 -6.64 32.88
C HIS A 175 -0.45 -6.98 33.89
N TRP A 176 0.07 -6.01 34.63
CA TRP A 176 1.28 -6.17 35.43
C TRP A 176 1.02 -6.06 36.95
N ILE A 177 1.87 -6.75 37.70
CA ILE A 177 2.01 -6.66 39.15
C ILE A 177 3.49 -6.44 39.45
N ASP A 178 3.78 -5.29 40.06
CA ASP A 178 5.12 -4.95 40.52
C ASP A 178 5.57 -5.94 41.60
N LEU A 179 6.77 -6.49 41.41
CA LEU A 179 7.34 -7.45 42.35
C LEU A 179 8.40 -6.79 43.23
N ASP A 180 9.39 -6.14 42.61
CA ASP A 180 10.49 -5.52 43.33
C ASP A 180 11.23 -4.49 42.45
N GLN A 181 12.05 -3.66 43.08
CA GLN A 181 12.92 -2.69 42.40
C GLN A 181 14.08 -2.28 43.29
N GLY A 182 15.11 -1.70 42.69
CA GLY A 182 16.23 -1.21 43.49
C GLY A 182 17.28 -0.46 42.70
N LYS A 183 18.43 -0.29 43.36
CA LYS A 183 19.63 0.34 42.81
C LYS A 183 20.82 -0.63 42.82
N THR A 184 21.75 -0.42 41.92
CA THR A 184 23.10 -0.99 41.92
C THR A 184 24.12 0.14 42.05
N ASP A 185 25.41 -0.19 42.12
CA ASP A 185 26.48 0.81 42.11
C ASP A 185 26.51 1.64 40.81
N GLN A 186 25.92 1.11 39.73
CA GLN A 186 25.99 1.69 38.39
C GLN A 186 24.61 2.08 37.83
N GLY A 187 23.52 1.93 38.57
CA GLY A 187 22.19 2.19 38.02
C GLY A 187 21.01 1.74 38.88
N ILE A 188 19.89 1.47 38.21
CA ILE A 188 18.61 1.04 38.78
C ILE A 188 18.11 -0.24 38.11
N TRP A 189 17.19 -0.95 38.75
CA TRP A 189 16.53 -2.12 38.18
C TRP A 189 15.07 -2.22 38.61
N PHE A 190 14.28 -2.93 37.82
CA PHE A 190 12.84 -3.12 37.99
C PHE A 190 12.43 -4.56 37.68
N HIS A 191 11.51 -5.10 38.47
CA HIS A 191 10.97 -6.46 38.34
C HIS A 191 9.44 -6.44 38.42
N SER A 192 8.80 -6.93 37.38
CA SER A 192 7.34 -7.04 37.32
C SER A 192 6.92 -8.40 36.76
N ARG A 193 5.65 -8.74 36.95
CA ARG A 193 5.06 -10.00 36.49
C ARG A 193 3.67 -9.82 35.93
N THR A 194 3.36 -10.48 34.83
CA THR A 194 2.01 -10.50 34.28
C THR A 194 1.02 -11.15 35.25
N ARG A 195 -0.27 -10.78 35.14
CA ARG A 195 -1.29 -11.18 36.12
C ARG A 195 -1.65 -12.65 36.00
N THR A 196 -1.97 -13.10 34.80
CA THR A 196 -2.52 -14.44 34.53
C THR A 196 -1.43 -15.38 34.03
N SER A 197 -0.65 -14.98 33.02
CA SER A 197 0.41 -15.82 32.44
C SER A 197 1.65 -15.98 33.32
N ARG A 198 1.79 -15.14 34.36
CA ARG A 198 2.88 -15.14 35.34
C ARG A 198 4.29 -14.98 34.74
N ILE A 199 4.40 -14.46 33.53
CA ILE A 199 5.66 -14.11 32.88
C ILE A 199 6.28 -12.94 33.64
N THR A 200 7.52 -13.08 34.10
CA THR A 200 8.25 -12.00 34.77
C THR A 200 9.13 -11.26 33.77
N ILE A 201 9.22 -9.94 33.91
CA ILE A 201 10.13 -9.07 33.18
C ILE A 201 11.12 -8.43 34.14
N GLY A 202 12.41 -8.48 33.79
CA GLY A 202 13.49 -7.84 34.51
C GLY A 202 14.15 -6.79 33.64
N MET A 203 14.28 -5.58 34.17
CA MET A 203 14.90 -4.46 33.47
C MET A 203 15.97 -3.82 34.34
N ALA A 204 17.08 -3.38 33.75
CA ALA A 204 18.10 -2.60 34.43
C ALA A 204 18.56 -1.42 33.56
N ALA A 205 18.78 -0.27 34.17
CA ALA A 205 19.18 0.95 33.46
C ALA A 205 20.37 1.65 34.14
N LYS A 206 21.27 2.21 33.33
CA LYS A 206 22.36 3.09 33.77
C LYS A 206 22.33 4.42 33.02
N MET A 207 22.96 5.43 33.60
CA MET A 207 23.05 6.77 33.04
C MET A 207 24.49 7.30 33.11
N ALA A 208 24.94 7.95 32.05
CA ALA A 208 26.21 8.66 31.99
C ALA A 208 26.00 10.11 31.53
N VAL A 209 26.85 11.01 32.00
CA VAL A 209 26.89 12.42 31.57
C VAL A 209 28.28 12.74 31.05
N LEU A 210 28.34 13.33 29.85
CA LEU A 210 29.57 13.70 29.16
C LEU A 210 29.59 15.21 28.90
N GLY A 211 30.78 15.79 28.96
CA GLY A 211 31.02 17.21 28.67
C GLY A 211 30.93 18.13 29.89
N THR A 212 30.53 17.65 31.06
CA THR A 212 30.54 18.39 32.34
C THR A 212 30.54 17.42 33.51
N ASP A 213 30.91 17.90 34.70
CA ASP A 213 30.76 17.15 35.94
C ASP A 213 29.29 17.14 36.36
N ALA A 214 28.78 15.97 36.76
CA ALA A 214 27.39 15.78 37.15
C ALA A 214 27.26 14.97 38.44
N SER A 215 26.24 15.29 39.24
CA SER A 215 25.79 14.45 40.35
C SER A 215 24.66 13.55 39.85
N ILE A 216 24.83 12.24 39.95
CA ILE A 216 23.79 11.25 39.61
C ILE A 216 23.25 10.63 40.90
N GLN A 217 21.94 10.68 41.07
CA GLN A 217 21.26 10.10 42.23
C GLN A 217 20.17 9.13 41.76
N ALA A 218 20.03 8.01 42.48
CA ALA A 218 18.96 7.05 42.25
C ALA A 218 17.81 7.31 43.24
N ASN A 219 16.60 7.44 42.71
CA ASN A 219 15.35 7.42 43.47
C ASN A 219 14.60 6.11 43.14
N THR A 220 13.96 5.52 44.14
CA THR A 220 13.25 4.24 44.02
C THR A 220 11.82 4.43 44.48
N ALA A 221 11.09 5.38 43.87
CA ALA A 221 9.65 5.50 44.05
C ALA A 221 8.96 4.20 43.58
N PRO A 222 7.99 3.64 44.32
CA PRO A 222 7.38 2.36 43.97
C PRO A 222 6.83 2.32 42.54
N GLY A 223 7.23 1.31 41.76
CA GLY A 223 6.86 1.13 40.35
C GLY A 223 7.56 2.10 39.39
N TYR A 224 8.50 2.93 39.86
CA TYR A 224 9.08 4.01 39.09
C TYR A 224 10.52 4.36 39.53
N PRO A 225 11.48 3.42 39.43
CA PRO A 225 12.87 3.75 39.72
C PRO A 225 13.42 4.74 38.70
N THR A 226 14.20 5.72 39.19
CA THR A 226 14.66 6.89 38.42
C THR A 226 16.13 7.22 38.74
N LEU A 227 16.91 7.53 37.71
CA LEU A 227 18.21 8.17 37.81
C LEU A 227 18.07 9.66 37.49
N SER A 228 18.42 10.54 38.43
CA SER A 228 18.46 12.00 38.25
C SER A 228 19.92 12.45 38.13
N ALA A 229 20.28 13.00 36.97
CA ALA A 229 21.56 13.66 36.76
C ALA A 229 21.37 15.17 36.84
N THR A 230 22.09 15.84 37.74
CA THR A 230 22.08 17.30 37.88
C THR A 230 23.47 17.86 37.59
N PHE A 231 23.54 18.87 36.72
CA PHE A 231 24.79 19.51 36.33
C PHE A 231 24.60 21.00 36.00
N MET A 232 25.70 21.74 36.06
CA MET A 232 25.75 23.12 35.56
C MET A 232 26.12 23.10 34.08
N ALA A 233 25.25 23.68 33.24
CA ALA A 233 25.51 23.87 31.82
C ALA A 233 25.82 25.34 31.53
N ARG A 234 26.78 25.58 30.62
CA ARG A 234 27.14 26.94 30.17
C ARG A 234 26.56 27.22 28.80
N SER A 235 26.35 28.49 28.50
CA SER A 235 25.93 28.93 27.17
C SER A 235 26.88 28.41 26.10
N HIS A 236 26.30 27.85 25.03
CA HIS A 236 26.94 27.20 23.90
C HIS A 236 27.76 25.93 24.22
N GLN A 237 27.70 25.41 25.45
CA GLN A 237 28.27 24.11 25.80
C GLN A 237 27.25 23.01 25.58
N THR A 238 27.59 22.01 24.77
CA THR A 238 26.77 20.80 24.63
C THR A 238 27.12 19.81 25.75
N VAL A 239 26.12 19.44 26.55
CA VAL A 239 26.20 18.32 27.51
C VAL A 239 25.43 17.14 26.95
N THR A 240 26.00 15.94 27.02
CA THR A 240 25.37 14.71 26.53
C THR A 240 25.01 13.81 27.71
N VAL A 241 23.75 13.37 27.78
CA VAL A 241 23.27 12.38 28.74
C VAL A 241 22.90 11.10 27.99
N GLU A 242 23.47 9.99 28.41
CA GLU A 242 23.24 8.67 27.80
C GLU A 242 22.52 7.78 28.80
N LYS A 243 21.49 7.08 28.35
CA LYS A 243 20.75 6.07 29.12
C LYS A 243 20.76 4.77 28.36
N ILE A 244 21.21 3.71 29.01
CA ILE A 244 21.24 2.36 28.45
C ILE A 244 20.35 1.49 29.34
N VAL A 245 19.47 0.72 28.70
CA VAL A 245 18.53 -0.19 29.36
C VAL A 245 18.76 -1.59 28.82
N THR A 246 18.67 -2.57 29.72
CA THR A 246 18.70 -4.00 29.40
C THR A 246 17.40 -4.65 29.85
N VAL A 247 16.90 -5.62 29.09
CA VAL A 247 15.60 -6.26 29.33
C VAL A 247 15.64 -7.76 29.05
N PHE A 248 15.06 -8.54 29.95
CA PHE A 248 14.90 -9.99 29.83
C PHE A 248 13.53 -10.43 30.35
N THR A 249 13.03 -11.56 29.85
CA THR A 249 11.78 -12.17 30.34
C THR A 249 11.98 -13.60 30.83
N SER A 250 11.07 -14.10 31.68
CA SER A 250 11.08 -15.51 32.08
C SER A 250 10.72 -16.49 30.96
N ARG A 251 10.42 -16.01 29.75
CA ARG A 251 10.26 -16.89 28.58
C ARG A 251 11.60 -17.51 28.16
N GLU A 252 12.70 -16.78 28.39
CA GLU A 252 14.04 -17.18 27.95
C GLU A 252 15.02 -17.45 29.10
N ILE A 253 14.81 -16.88 30.28
CA ILE A 253 15.75 -17.00 31.41
C ILE A 253 15.04 -16.98 32.77
N ASP A 254 15.45 -17.87 33.68
CA ASP A 254 14.78 -18.04 34.99
C ASP A 254 14.92 -16.81 35.91
N GLN A 255 16.01 -16.05 35.80
CA GLN A 255 16.31 -14.89 36.65
C GLN A 255 16.50 -13.62 35.80
N PRO A 256 15.42 -13.04 35.25
CA PRO A 256 15.53 -11.95 34.28
C PRO A 256 16.16 -10.67 34.85
N VAL A 257 15.93 -10.35 36.13
CA VAL A 257 16.55 -9.18 36.79
C VAL A 257 18.07 -9.33 36.87
N HIS A 258 18.55 -10.51 37.27
CA HIS A 258 19.98 -10.78 37.37
C HIS A 258 20.64 -10.71 35.99
N ALA A 259 20.02 -11.33 34.98
CA ALA A 259 20.50 -11.28 33.60
C ALA A 259 20.58 -9.84 33.05
N ALA A 260 19.57 -9.01 33.33
CA ALA A 260 19.57 -7.60 32.96
C ALA A 260 20.75 -6.85 33.63
N GLN A 261 20.92 -7.01 34.93
CA GLN A 261 22.02 -6.38 35.68
C GLN A 261 23.40 -6.81 35.19
N GLU A 262 23.61 -8.11 34.97
CA GLU A 262 24.88 -8.65 34.47
C GLU A 262 25.19 -8.14 33.07
N LYS A 263 24.22 -8.16 32.16
CA LYS A 263 24.38 -7.62 30.81
C LYS A 263 24.72 -6.13 30.86
N LEU A 264 24.03 -5.35 31.68
CA LEU A 264 24.25 -3.91 31.81
C LEU A 264 25.66 -3.56 32.30
N ALA A 265 26.20 -4.36 33.22
CA ALA A 265 27.54 -4.21 33.78
C ALA A 265 28.66 -4.50 32.76
N GLN A 266 28.40 -5.31 31.73
CA GLN A 266 29.37 -5.65 30.68
C GLN A 266 29.47 -4.59 29.58
N ILE A 267 28.48 -3.70 29.46
CA ILE A 267 28.44 -2.67 28.43
C ILE A 267 29.44 -1.56 28.77
N SER A 268 30.38 -1.23 27.88
CA SER A 268 31.37 -0.16 28.10
C SER A 268 30.78 1.23 27.93
N ASP A 269 30.36 1.57 26.71
CA ASP A 269 29.94 2.90 26.29
C ASP A 269 28.90 2.82 25.15
N TYR A 270 28.18 3.92 24.94
CA TYR A 270 27.10 4.01 23.97
C TYR A 270 27.59 3.85 22.51
N GLU A 271 28.76 4.40 22.17
CA GLU A 271 29.27 4.37 20.80
C GLU A 271 29.60 2.95 20.34
N ALA A 272 30.14 2.10 21.23
CA ALA A 272 30.36 0.69 20.94
C ALA A 272 29.06 -0.04 20.57
N ILE A 273 27.97 0.21 21.34
CA ILE A 273 26.66 -0.38 21.07
C ILE A 273 26.09 0.15 19.75
N ARG A 274 26.16 1.47 19.52
CA ARG A 274 25.68 2.10 18.29
C ARG A 274 26.40 1.54 17.07
N ASN A 275 27.73 1.39 17.12
CA ASN A 275 28.51 0.85 16.01
C ASN A 275 28.14 -0.61 15.71
N ALA A 276 27.99 -1.44 16.74
CA ALA A 276 27.53 -2.83 16.57
C ALA A 276 26.12 -2.89 15.97
N HIS A 277 25.22 -2.02 16.42
CA HIS A 277 23.87 -1.90 15.90
C HIS A 277 23.83 -1.53 14.42
N THR A 278 24.55 -0.47 14.03
CA THR A 278 24.69 -0.02 12.64
C THR A 278 25.25 -1.13 11.75
N GLN A 279 26.29 -1.83 12.22
CA GLN A 279 26.87 -2.95 11.48
C GLN A 279 25.85 -4.08 11.26
N ALA A 280 25.10 -4.45 12.31
CA ALA A 280 24.06 -5.48 12.19
C ALA A 280 22.98 -5.09 11.16
N TRP A 281 22.62 -3.81 11.09
CA TRP A 281 21.70 -3.31 10.07
C TRP A 281 22.26 -3.36 8.66
N ASP A 282 23.52 -2.97 8.47
CA ASP A 282 24.18 -3.08 7.16
C ASP A 282 24.18 -4.55 6.67
N GLU A 283 24.42 -5.53 7.56
CA GLU A 283 24.36 -6.96 7.24
C GLU A 283 22.96 -7.43 6.84
N VAL A 284 21.91 -6.94 7.51
CA VAL A 284 20.52 -7.26 7.18
C VAL A 284 20.09 -6.63 5.85
N TRP A 285 20.47 -5.37 5.58
CA TRP A 285 20.13 -4.69 4.33
C TRP A 285 20.85 -5.27 3.12
N GLN A 286 22.07 -5.80 3.28
CA GLN A 286 22.75 -6.53 2.20
C GLN A 286 21.94 -7.71 1.62
N GLN A 287 21.06 -8.29 2.44
CA GLN A 287 20.22 -9.45 2.09
C GLN A 287 18.80 -9.05 1.66
N SER A 288 18.35 -7.85 2.02
CA SER A 288 16.93 -7.48 1.99
C SER A 288 16.61 -6.23 1.18
N ASP A 289 17.61 -5.40 0.84
CA ASP A 289 17.37 -4.12 0.15
C ASP A 289 16.78 -4.31 -1.25
N VAL A 290 15.90 -3.39 -1.60
CA VAL A 290 15.31 -3.25 -2.93
C VAL A 290 15.61 -1.83 -3.40
N LEU A 291 16.55 -1.72 -4.33
CA LEU A 291 16.93 -0.45 -4.92
C LEU A 291 15.99 -0.13 -6.07
N LEU A 292 15.41 1.06 -6.01
CA LEU A 292 14.54 1.60 -7.05
C LEU A 292 15.06 2.98 -7.47
N GLU A 293 15.25 3.19 -8.77
CA GLU A 293 15.62 4.49 -9.35
C GLU A 293 14.46 5.04 -10.20
N GLY A 294 14.32 6.37 -10.22
CA GLY A 294 13.29 7.09 -10.98
C GLY A 294 12.07 7.51 -10.14
N ASP A 295 11.96 7.04 -8.90
CA ASP A 295 10.82 7.33 -8.01
C ASP A 295 11.22 7.28 -6.52
N ASN A 296 11.59 8.43 -5.96
CA ASN A 296 12.09 8.51 -4.58
C ASN A 296 11.02 8.15 -3.54
N THR A 297 9.76 8.50 -3.80
CA THR A 297 8.66 8.21 -2.86
C THR A 297 8.42 6.71 -2.82
N ALA A 298 8.34 6.04 -3.97
CA ALA A 298 8.21 4.59 -4.02
C ALA A 298 9.44 3.90 -3.41
N ALA A 299 10.66 4.38 -3.70
CA ALA A 299 11.89 3.79 -3.18
C ALA A 299 11.92 3.81 -1.65
N PHE A 300 11.63 4.96 -1.05
CA PHE A 300 11.52 5.08 0.41
C PHE A 300 10.39 4.22 0.97
N ALA A 301 9.20 4.26 0.37
CA ALA A 301 8.05 3.50 0.86
C ALA A 301 8.31 1.99 0.87
N ILE A 302 9.02 1.45 -0.14
CA ILE A 302 9.44 0.05 -0.17
C ILE A 302 10.35 -0.27 1.03
N ARG A 303 11.40 0.53 1.24
CA ARG A 303 12.35 0.33 2.36
C ARG A 303 11.68 0.50 3.71
N TYR A 304 10.77 1.45 3.84
CA TYR A 304 9.99 1.63 5.07
C TYR A 304 9.15 0.40 5.40
N ASN A 305 8.42 -0.17 4.43
CA ASN A 305 7.64 -1.38 4.65
C ASN A 305 8.54 -2.58 4.99
N ILE A 306 9.68 -2.75 4.31
CA ILE A 306 10.66 -3.79 4.62
C ILE A 306 11.23 -3.60 6.05
N PHE A 307 11.59 -2.37 6.42
CA PHE A 307 12.08 -2.03 7.75
C PHE A 307 11.08 -2.44 8.84
N GLN A 308 9.80 -2.12 8.67
CA GLN A 308 8.76 -2.48 9.63
C GLN A 308 8.59 -4.00 9.80
N LEU A 309 8.79 -4.78 8.74
CA LEU A 309 8.85 -6.24 8.85
C LEU A 309 10.10 -6.71 9.60
N LEU A 310 11.27 -6.15 9.27
CA LEU A 310 12.56 -6.54 9.84
C LEU A 310 12.63 -6.29 11.36
N ILE A 311 12.06 -5.18 11.84
CA ILE A 311 12.05 -4.87 13.28
C ILE A 311 11.09 -5.75 14.09
N ALA A 312 10.13 -6.41 13.43
CA ALA A 312 9.19 -7.33 14.07
C ALA A 312 9.62 -8.81 13.95
N ALA A 313 10.69 -9.10 13.22
CA ALA A 313 11.07 -10.46 12.83
C ALA A 313 11.81 -11.25 13.94
N PRO A 314 11.24 -12.35 14.47
CA PRO A 314 11.88 -13.12 15.53
C PRO A 314 13.07 -13.93 15.02
N ARG A 315 14.28 -13.50 15.41
CA ARG A 315 15.56 -14.09 14.93
C ARG A 315 15.97 -15.34 15.72
N TYR A 316 15.63 -15.41 17.00
CA TYR A 316 16.15 -16.40 17.93
C TYR A 316 15.07 -17.17 18.71
N ASP A 317 13.78 -16.90 18.46
CA ASP A 317 12.65 -17.58 19.11
C ASP A 317 11.75 -18.18 18.03
N ASP A 318 11.67 -19.52 18.00
CA ASP A 318 10.87 -20.27 17.05
C ASP A 318 9.43 -20.53 17.57
N LYS A 319 9.08 -20.04 18.76
CA LYS A 319 7.77 -20.18 19.39
C LYS A 319 6.89 -18.93 19.28
N VAL A 320 7.28 -17.97 18.45
CA VAL A 320 6.55 -16.72 18.22
C VAL A 320 6.52 -16.39 16.73
N SER A 321 5.56 -15.56 16.34
CA SER A 321 5.39 -15.14 14.96
C SER A 321 4.97 -13.67 14.87
N ILE A 322 4.96 -13.11 13.66
CA ILE A 322 4.66 -11.69 13.44
C ILE A 322 3.14 -11.50 13.40
N PRO A 323 2.55 -10.69 14.29
CA PRO A 323 1.11 -10.43 14.30
C PRO A 323 0.67 -9.42 13.23
N ALA A 324 -0.64 -9.31 12.99
CA ALA A 324 -1.23 -8.47 11.94
C ALA A 324 -0.81 -6.99 12.00
N LYS A 325 -0.66 -6.44 13.22
CA LYS A 325 -0.19 -5.07 13.46
C LYS A 325 1.30 -4.96 13.81
N THR A 326 2.08 -6.01 13.54
CA THR A 326 3.48 -6.14 13.99
C THR A 326 3.60 -5.84 15.51
N LEU A 327 4.75 -5.40 16.01
CA LEU A 327 4.92 -4.99 17.41
C LEU A 327 4.76 -3.46 17.58
N SER A 328 3.80 -2.87 16.87
CA SER A 328 3.71 -1.41 16.71
C SER A 328 2.45 -0.76 17.30
N GLY A 329 1.48 -1.54 17.76
CA GLY A 329 0.22 -1.00 18.28
C GLY A 329 -0.71 -2.06 18.88
N PHE A 330 -1.85 -1.59 19.38
CA PHE A 330 -2.84 -2.40 20.10
C PHE A 330 -3.84 -3.10 19.17
N GLY A 331 -3.89 -2.71 17.90
CA GLY A 331 -4.81 -3.28 16.92
C GLY A 331 -4.59 -4.79 16.79
N TYR A 332 -5.70 -5.52 16.71
CA TYR A 332 -5.69 -6.99 16.70
C TYR A 332 -4.90 -7.64 17.85
N ARG A 333 -4.64 -6.93 18.96
CA ARG A 333 -4.13 -7.49 20.23
C ARG A 333 -2.78 -8.20 20.14
N GLY A 334 -2.05 -8.00 19.05
CA GLY A 334 -0.85 -8.78 18.75
C GLY A 334 -1.13 -10.22 18.32
N HIS A 335 -2.29 -10.52 17.75
CA HIS A 335 -2.62 -11.86 17.25
C HIS A 335 -2.04 -12.13 15.86
N VAL A 336 -1.76 -13.42 15.62
CA VAL A 336 -1.19 -13.94 14.37
C VAL A 336 -2.31 -14.54 13.52
N PHE A 337 -2.44 -14.06 12.29
CA PHE A 337 -3.45 -14.44 11.30
C PHE A 337 -2.80 -15.14 10.10
N TRP A 338 -3.59 -15.51 9.09
CA TRP A 338 -3.09 -15.93 7.77
C TRP A 338 -2.20 -14.87 7.08
N ASP A 339 -2.31 -13.61 7.50
CA ASP A 339 -1.45 -12.48 7.14
C ASP A 339 0.03 -12.86 7.15
N THR A 340 0.45 -13.57 8.20
CA THR A 340 1.83 -13.97 8.39
C THR A 340 2.27 -14.92 7.29
N GLU A 341 1.53 -16.00 7.07
CA GLU A 341 1.89 -17.05 6.13
C GLU A 341 1.80 -16.61 4.66
N ILE A 342 0.78 -15.82 4.32
CA ILE A 342 0.51 -15.46 2.91
C ILE A 342 1.19 -14.14 2.51
N PHE A 343 1.26 -13.16 3.41
CA PHE A 343 1.75 -11.83 3.06
C PHE A 343 3.17 -11.57 3.52
N ILE A 344 3.51 -11.95 4.74
CA ILE A 344 4.79 -11.59 5.38
C ILE A 344 5.88 -12.63 5.10
N LEU A 345 5.56 -13.91 5.24
CA LEU A 345 6.50 -15.03 5.12
C LEU A 345 7.23 -15.09 3.78
N PRO A 346 6.63 -14.76 2.61
CA PRO A 346 7.36 -14.77 1.35
C PRO A 346 8.62 -13.89 1.38
N PHE A 347 8.54 -12.68 1.95
CA PHE A 347 9.72 -11.82 2.09
C PHE A 347 10.86 -12.52 2.82
N PHE A 348 10.59 -13.10 3.99
CA PHE A 348 11.60 -13.80 4.78
C PHE A 348 12.07 -15.10 4.11
N THR A 349 11.19 -15.81 3.39
CA THR A 349 11.56 -17.05 2.70
C THR A 349 12.63 -16.80 1.64
N PHE A 350 12.56 -15.67 0.94
CA PHE A 350 13.51 -15.28 -0.10
C PHE A 350 14.68 -14.42 0.38
N THR A 351 14.68 -13.90 1.61
CA THR A 351 15.76 -13.01 2.09
C THR A 351 16.45 -13.55 3.35
N GLN A 352 15.70 -14.11 4.30
CA GLN A 352 16.19 -14.60 5.58
C GLN A 352 15.51 -15.94 5.94
N PRO A 353 15.83 -17.05 5.25
CA PRO A 353 15.12 -18.33 5.42
C PRO A 353 15.07 -18.86 6.85
N ALA A 354 16.07 -18.55 7.68
CA ALA A 354 16.07 -18.92 9.09
C ALA A 354 14.93 -18.27 9.88
N ILE A 355 14.59 -17.01 9.56
CA ILE A 355 13.44 -16.33 10.16
C ILE A 355 12.14 -16.95 9.66
N ALA A 356 12.02 -17.22 8.35
CA ALA A 356 10.85 -17.90 7.81
C ALA A 356 10.62 -19.27 8.49
N ARG A 357 11.71 -20.01 8.76
CA ARG A 357 11.68 -21.26 9.54
C ARG A 357 11.12 -21.05 10.95
N ASN A 358 11.52 -19.99 11.65
CA ASN A 358 11.01 -19.67 12.98
C ASN A 358 9.50 -19.37 12.94
N LEU A 359 9.06 -18.53 11.99
CA LEU A 359 7.64 -18.19 11.82
C LEU A 359 6.76 -19.42 11.55
N LEU A 360 7.25 -20.39 10.77
CA LEU A 360 6.53 -21.65 10.54
C LEU A 360 6.66 -22.64 11.70
N SER A 361 7.79 -22.65 12.41
CA SER A 361 7.97 -23.48 13.61
C SER A 361 7.02 -23.05 14.73
N TYR A 362 6.65 -21.78 14.80
CA TYR A 362 5.58 -21.32 15.67
C TYR A 362 4.26 -22.07 15.42
N ARG A 363 3.89 -22.29 14.14
CA ARG A 363 2.71 -23.08 13.77
C ARG A 363 2.85 -24.53 14.23
N TYR A 364 4.04 -25.13 14.11
CA TYR A 364 4.32 -26.46 14.66
C TYR A 364 4.11 -26.51 16.19
N HIS A 365 4.66 -25.55 16.94
CA HIS A 365 4.53 -25.50 18.41
C HIS A 365 3.09 -25.22 18.87
N THR A 366 2.28 -24.56 18.04
CA THR A 366 0.86 -24.25 18.30
C THR A 366 -0.11 -25.30 17.74
N LEU A 367 0.38 -26.35 17.08
CA LEU A 367 -0.41 -27.47 16.57
C LEU A 367 -1.30 -28.16 17.64
N PRO A 368 -0.88 -28.28 18.93
CA PRO A 368 -1.78 -28.77 19.98
C PRO A 368 -3.04 -27.94 20.19
N GLY A 369 -2.97 -26.60 20.04
CA GLY A 369 -4.13 -25.71 20.11
C GLY A 369 -5.07 -25.91 18.91
N ALA A 370 -4.50 -26.05 17.71
CA ALA A 370 -5.26 -26.36 16.51
C ALA A 370 -6.02 -27.70 16.61
N ARG A 371 -5.42 -28.72 17.23
CA ARG A 371 -6.10 -30.01 17.52
C ARG A 371 -7.25 -29.86 18.51
N ARG A 372 -7.06 -29.04 19.56
CA ARG A 372 -8.13 -28.74 20.54
C ARG A 372 -9.29 -28.02 19.87
N LYS A 373 -9.03 -27.05 18.98
CA LYS A 373 -10.06 -26.36 18.20
C LYS A 373 -10.85 -27.34 17.32
N ALA A 374 -10.16 -28.17 16.53
CA ALA A 374 -10.80 -29.19 15.70
C ALA A 374 -11.73 -30.09 16.53
N LEU A 375 -11.23 -30.65 17.63
CA LEU A 375 -12.02 -31.50 18.53
C LEU A 375 -13.24 -30.77 19.12
N HIS A 376 -13.06 -29.53 19.58
CA HIS A 376 -14.15 -28.71 20.13
C HIS A 376 -15.25 -28.45 19.09
N SER A 377 -14.86 -28.28 17.83
CA SER A 377 -15.77 -28.09 16.70
C SER A 377 -16.34 -29.40 16.13
N GLY A 378 -16.02 -30.56 16.71
CA GLY A 378 -16.51 -31.86 16.27
C GLY A 378 -15.77 -32.46 15.07
N TYR A 379 -14.61 -31.93 14.73
CA TYR A 379 -13.74 -32.38 13.63
C TYR A 379 -12.55 -33.19 14.16
N LYS A 380 -11.81 -33.82 13.23
CA LYS A 380 -10.56 -34.53 13.51
C LYS A 380 -9.36 -33.66 13.10
N GLY A 381 -8.16 -34.14 13.38
CA GLY A 381 -6.92 -33.51 12.92
C GLY A 381 -6.65 -32.16 13.58
N ALA A 382 -5.97 -31.27 12.86
CA ALA A 382 -5.66 -29.91 13.31
C ALA A 382 -6.41 -28.84 12.51
N MET A 383 -7.13 -27.98 13.21
CA MET A 383 -7.82 -26.80 12.66
C MET A 383 -7.19 -25.56 13.29
N TYR A 384 -6.36 -24.82 12.56
CA TYR A 384 -5.72 -23.63 13.13
C TYR A 384 -6.77 -22.58 13.55
N PRO A 385 -6.49 -21.81 14.62
CA PRO A 385 -7.34 -20.69 15.02
C PRO A 385 -7.24 -19.56 13.98
N TRP A 386 -8.29 -18.75 13.84
CA TRP A 386 -8.25 -17.57 12.97
C TRP A 386 -7.28 -16.53 13.52
N GLU A 387 -7.40 -16.25 14.82
CA GLU A 387 -6.42 -15.48 15.60
C GLU A 387 -5.68 -16.41 16.54
N SER A 388 -4.36 -16.44 16.42
CA SER A 388 -3.48 -17.24 17.27
C SER A 388 -2.62 -16.34 18.19
N ALA A 389 -2.40 -16.80 19.42
CA ALA A 389 -1.50 -16.17 20.40
C ALA A 389 -0.39 -17.15 20.82
N ASP A 390 -0.18 -17.39 22.11
CA ASP A 390 0.91 -18.22 22.66
C ASP A 390 0.63 -19.73 22.60
N THR A 391 -0.59 -20.19 22.89
CA THR A 391 -0.91 -21.63 23.00
C THR A 391 -1.39 -22.29 21.70
N GLY A 392 -1.73 -21.48 20.69
CA GLY A 392 -2.43 -21.93 19.49
C GLY A 392 -3.93 -22.15 19.67
N ASP A 393 -4.50 -21.82 20.83
CA ASP A 393 -5.96 -21.82 21.01
C ASP A 393 -6.59 -20.62 20.29
N GLU A 394 -7.89 -20.76 20.00
CA GLU A 394 -8.67 -19.73 19.32
C GLU A 394 -8.96 -18.53 20.22
N VAL A 395 -8.32 -17.40 19.91
CA VAL A 395 -8.45 -16.14 20.65
C VAL A 395 -9.27 -15.07 19.92
N THR A 396 -9.78 -15.33 18.70
CA THR A 396 -10.68 -14.38 18.02
C THR A 396 -11.88 -14.04 18.92
N PRO A 397 -12.14 -12.75 19.20
CA PRO A 397 -13.28 -12.35 20.02
C PRO A 397 -14.60 -12.88 19.44
N ARG A 398 -15.54 -13.27 20.31
CA ARG A 398 -16.85 -13.77 19.84
C ARG A 398 -17.74 -12.64 19.34
N TRP A 399 -17.57 -11.45 19.90
CA TRP A 399 -18.44 -10.30 19.71
C TRP A 399 -17.59 -9.06 19.48
N SER A 400 -18.00 -8.23 18.52
CA SER A 400 -17.56 -6.85 18.40
C SER A 400 -18.55 -5.98 19.14
N LEU A 401 -18.06 -5.17 20.08
CA LEU A 401 -18.89 -4.19 20.76
C LEU A 401 -19.18 -3.03 19.80
N PRO A 402 -20.42 -2.56 19.69
CA PRO A 402 -20.75 -1.41 18.87
C PRO A 402 -20.15 -0.12 19.44
N ASN A 403 -19.81 0.83 18.56
CA ASN A 403 -19.39 2.18 18.98
C ASN A 403 -20.54 2.98 19.63
N ASP A 404 -21.78 2.59 19.38
CA ASP A 404 -22.96 3.09 20.09
C ASP A 404 -23.21 2.24 21.34
N TYR A 405 -23.23 2.88 22.52
CA TYR A 405 -23.48 2.24 23.81
C TYR A 405 -24.84 1.49 23.88
N TYR A 406 -25.77 1.78 22.97
CA TYR A 406 -27.06 1.11 22.88
C TYR A 406 -27.18 0.16 21.68
N GLY A 407 -26.10 -0.01 20.90
CA GLY A 407 -26.08 -0.96 19.80
C GLY A 407 -26.13 -2.41 20.29
N GLU A 408 -26.55 -3.32 19.42
CA GLU A 408 -26.46 -4.76 19.69
C GLU A 408 -25.04 -5.26 19.42
N ASP A 409 -24.59 -6.22 20.22
CA ASP A 409 -23.31 -6.91 20.01
C ASP A 409 -23.32 -7.63 18.66
N ILE A 410 -22.30 -7.37 17.85
CA ILE A 410 -22.17 -7.99 16.53
C ILE A 410 -21.37 -9.29 16.67
N ARG A 411 -21.93 -10.41 16.24
CA ARG A 411 -21.26 -11.71 16.26
C ARG A 411 -20.12 -11.73 15.24
N ILE A 412 -18.90 -12.05 15.67
CA ILE A 412 -17.73 -12.22 14.77
C ILE A 412 -17.63 -13.68 14.34
N TRP A 413 -18.05 -14.00 13.12
CA TRP A 413 -18.10 -15.39 12.64
C TRP A 413 -16.75 -15.94 12.18
N CYS A 414 -15.74 -15.11 11.92
CA CYS A 414 -14.41 -15.51 11.43
C CYS A 414 -13.81 -16.65 12.27
N ARG A 415 -13.89 -16.52 13.60
CA ARG A 415 -13.52 -17.53 14.60
C ARG A 415 -13.90 -18.96 14.21
N ASP A 416 -15.14 -19.14 13.76
CA ASP A 416 -15.77 -20.45 13.56
C ASP A 416 -15.83 -20.85 12.09
N ARG A 417 -15.83 -19.87 11.18
CA ARG A 417 -16.27 -20.05 9.78
C ARG A 417 -15.20 -19.68 8.76
N GLU A 418 -14.20 -18.87 9.13
CA GLU A 418 -13.08 -18.50 8.26
C GLU A 418 -11.93 -19.48 8.45
N ILE A 419 -12.11 -20.66 7.85
CA ILE A 419 -11.34 -21.86 8.18
C ILE A 419 -10.24 -22.18 7.16
N HIS A 420 -10.14 -21.36 6.10
CA HIS A 420 -9.14 -21.51 5.05
C HIS A 420 -7.70 -21.37 5.58
N ILE A 421 -7.50 -20.71 6.73
CA ILE A 421 -6.19 -20.57 7.39
C ILE A 421 -5.43 -21.89 7.55
N SER A 422 -6.13 -23.01 7.74
CA SER A 422 -5.48 -24.32 7.85
C SER A 422 -4.86 -24.81 6.53
N ALA A 423 -5.43 -24.40 5.38
CA ALA A 423 -4.83 -24.64 4.07
C ALA A 423 -3.74 -23.60 3.75
N ASP A 424 -3.90 -22.35 4.20
CA ASP A 424 -2.90 -21.29 4.01
C ASP A 424 -1.58 -21.58 4.73
N VAL A 425 -1.65 -22.12 5.95
CA VAL A 425 -0.46 -22.57 6.68
C VAL A 425 0.26 -23.66 5.89
N THR A 426 -0.46 -24.66 5.36
CA THR A 426 0.15 -25.68 4.51
C THR A 426 0.73 -25.10 3.22
N TYR A 427 0.06 -24.12 2.61
CA TYR A 427 0.57 -23.40 1.45
C TYR A 427 1.94 -22.77 1.74
N ALA A 428 2.04 -22.06 2.85
CA ALA A 428 3.29 -21.47 3.31
C ALA A 428 4.38 -22.50 3.62
N VAL A 429 4.04 -23.60 4.30
CA VAL A 429 4.97 -24.73 4.57
C VAL A 429 5.54 -25.30 3.26
N TRP A 430 4.66 -25.55 2.28
CA TRP A 430 5.04 -26.11 0.99
C TRP A 430 5.99 -25.19 0.22
N TYR A 431 5.66 -23.90 0.09
CA TYR A 431 6.48 -22.96 -0.66
C TYR A 431 7.79 -22.64 0.05
N TYR A 432 7.79 -22.57 1.39
CA TYR A 432 9.04 -22.50 2.15
C TYR A 432 9.96 -23.69 1.84
N TRP A 433 9.42 -24.90 1.86
CA TRP A 433 10.20 -26.10 1.56
C TRP A 433 10.69 -26.11 0.11
N LEU A 434 9.86 -25.72 -0.86
CA LEU A 434 10.23 -25.62 -2.27
C LEU A 434 11.40 -24.64 -2.50
N VAL A 435 11.33 -23.46 -1.88
CA VAL A 435 12.32 -22.38 -2.02
C VAL A 435 13.62 -22.72 -1.30
N THR A 436 13.56 -23.31 -0.11
CA THR A 436 14.76 -23.52 0.72
C THR A 436 15.42 -24.87 0.48
N GLY A 437 14.65 -25.91 0.16
CA GLY A 437 15.10 -27.29 0.17
C GLY A 437 15.40 -27.85 1.57
N ASP A 438 14.81 -27.28 2.63
CA ASP A 438 14.99 -27.73 4.01
C ASP A 438 14.22 -29.03 4.30
N ASP A 439 14.74 -30.14 3.77
CA ASP A 439 14.20 -31.49 3.95
C ASP A 439 14.17 -31.92 5.42
N ASP A 440 15.14 -31.46 6.22
CA ASP A 440 15.22 -31.80 7.66
C ASP A 440 14.05 -31.17 8.42
N TRP A 441 13.80 -29.88 8.24
CA TRP A 441 12.66 -29.22 8.87
C TRP A 441 11.33 -29.74 8.32
N MET A 442 11.24 -30.02 7.02
CA MET A 442 10.03 -30.62 6.43
C MET A 442 9.74 -32.01 7.02
N ARG A 443 10.77 -32.85 7.22
CA ARG A 443 10.64 -34.17 7.88
C ARG A 443 10.18 -34.04 9.34
N ASP A 444 10.80 -33.14 10.09
CA ASP A 444 10.64 -33.08 11.54
C ASP A 444 9.37 -32.31 11.95
N CYS A 445 9.07 -31.21 11.27
CA CYS A 445 7.97 -30.31 11.61
C CYS A 445 6.92 -30.21 10.50
N GLY A 446 7.34 -29.85 9.27
CA GLY A 446 6.43 -29.46 8.19
C GLY A 446 5.43 -30.55 7.80
N ALA A 447 5.89 -31.79 7.67
CA ALA A 447 5.04 -32.90 7.25
C ALA A 447 3.96 -33.26 8.28
N GLU A 448 4.22 -33.09 9.59
CA GLU A 448 3.19 -33.27 10.61
C GLU A 448 2.08 -32.21 10.46
N ILE A 449 2.46 -30.95 10.21
CA ILE A 449 1.48 -29.87 9.96
C ILE A 449 0.59 -30.21 8.76
N VAL A 450 1.21 -30.55 7.63
CA VAL A 450 0.50 -30.86 6.37
C VAL A 450 -0.46 -32.04 6.56
N LEU A 451 0.01 -33.14 7.13
CA LEU A 451 -0.80 -34.36 7.24
C LEU A 451 -1.93 -34.21 8.29
N ASP A 452 -1.68 -33.54 9.40
CA ASP A 452 -2.66 -33.38 10.47
C ASP A 452 -3.79 -32.39 10.09
N THR A 453 -3.46 -31.32 9.37
CA THR A 453 -4.46 -30.40 8.81
C THR A 453 -5.21 -31.02 7.63
N ALA A 454 -4.61 -31.95 6.87
CA ALA A 454 -5.33 -32.76 5.87
C ALA A 454 -6.35 -33.71 6.52
N ILE A 455 -6.08 -34.27 7.71
CA ILE A 455 -7.06 -35.04 8.48
C ILE A 455 -8.26 -34.16 8.84
N PHE A 456 -8.02 -32.90 9.24
CA PHE A 456 -9.10 -31.94 9.49
C PHE A 456 -9.97 -31.76 8.26
N TRP A 457 -9.39 -31.45 7.10
CA TRP A 457 -10.16 -31.28 5.87
C TRP A 457 -10.94 -32.53 5.47
N GLY A 458 -10.33 -33.71 5.59
CA GLY A 458 -11.01 -34.98 5.34
C GLY A 458 -12.21 -35.23 6.26
N SER A 459 -12.22 -34.65 7.47
CA SER A 459 -13.36 -34.69 8.40
C SER A 459 -14.35 -33.53 8.24
N ARG A 460 -13.93 -32.43 7.61
CA ARG A 460 -14.71 -31.20 7.47
C ARG A 460 -15.60 -31.20 6.23
N VAL A 461 -15.14 -31.81 5.14
CA VAL A 461 -15.91 -31.89 3.89
C VAL A 461 -17.18 -32.72 4.06
N GLU A 462 -18.22 -32.34 3.33
CA GLU A 462 -19.55 -32.98 3.38
C GLU A 462 -19.83 -33.64 2.03
N TYR A 463 -20.15 -34.95 2.02
CA TYR A 463 -20.53 -35.63 0.79
C TYR A 463 -22.02 -35.41 0.48
N ASN A 464 -22.31 -34.88 -0.70
CA ASN A 464 -23.67 -34.74 -1.21
C ASN A 464 -24.03 -35.97 -2.07
N PRO A 465 -24.84 -36.92 -1.57
CA PRO A 465 -25.16 -38.14 -2.31
C PRO A 465 -26.07 -37.90 -3.52
N GLN A 466 -26.80 -36.78 -3.57
CA GLN A 466 -27.67 -36.46 -4.70
C GLN A 466 -26.86 -35.95 -5.89
N GLN A 467 -25.87 -35.10 -5.61
CA GLN A 467 -24.99 -34.51 -6.61
C GLN A 467 -23.70 -35.31 -6.82
N GLN A 468 -23.46 -36.35 -6.02
CA GLN A 468 -22.29 -37.24 -6.06
C GLN A 468 -20.94 -36.48 -5.95
N ARG A 469 -20.91 -35.42 -5.14
CA ARG A 469 -19.76 -34.51 -4.99
C ARG A 469 -19.50 -34.15 -3.53
N TYR A 470 -18.30 -33.66 -3.21
CA TYR A 470 -18.01 -33.09 -1.89
C TYR A 470 -18.22 -31.57 -1.90
N GLU A 471 -18.70 -31.05 -0.77
CA GLU A 471 -19.02 -29.64 -0.54
C GLU A 471 -18.40 -29.18 0.79
N ILE A 472 -18.13 -27.88 0.90
CA ILE A 472 -17.78 -27.23 2.16
C ILE A 472 -18.80 -26.12 2.40
N ARG A 473 -19.64 -26.29 3.42
CA ARG A 473 -20.83 -25.46 3.63
C ARG A 473 -20.73 -24.58 4.86
N GLY A 474 -21.20 -23.34 4.76
CA GLY A 474 -21.30 -22.44 5.91
C GLY A 474 -19.92 -22.02 6.34
N VAL A 475 -19.21 -21.33 5.46
CA VAL A 475 -17.85 -20.81 5.66
C VAL A 475 -17.81 -19.32 5.37
N ILE A 476 -16.68 -18.71 5.68
CA ILE A 476 -16.27 -17.38 5.23
C ILE A 476 -15.04 -17.62 4.34
N GLY A 477 -15.04 -17.02 3.15
CA GLY A 477 -13.88 -17.00 2.27
C GLY A 477 -12.91 -15.90 2.67
N ALA A 478 -11.92 -15.59 1.82
CA ALA A 478 -11.05 -14.45 2.08
C ALA A 478 -11.83 -13.12 2.03
N ASP A 479 -12.97 -13.07 1.34
CA ASP A 479 -13.91 -11.96 1.44
C ASP A 479 -14.84 -12.09 2.65
N GLU A 480 -14.49 -11.40 3.73
CA GLU A 480 -15.25 -11.39 4.99
C GLU A 480 -16.59 -10.62 4.93
N TYR A 481 -16.95 -9.97 3.83
CA TYR A 481 -18.28 -9.37 3.70
C TYR A 481 -19.40 -10.40 3.53
N HIS A 482 -19.06 -11.61 3.09
CA HIS A 482 -20.00 -12.69 2.84
C HIS A 482 -19.83 -13.80 3.87
N GLU A 483 -20.82 -13.91 4.75
CA GLU A 483 -20.82 -14.85 5.86
C GLU A 483 -21.72 -16.06 5.58
N LEU A 484 -21.35 -17.22 6.15
CA LEU A 484 -22.13 -18.46 6.09
C LEU A 484 -22.40 -18.97 4.66
N VAL A 485 -21.51 -18.66 3.71
CA VAL A 485 -21.63 -19.07 2.32
C VAL A 485 -21.32 -20.55 2.12
N HIS A 486 -21.71 -21.10 0.97
CA HIS A 486 -21.46 -22.48 0.60
C HIS A 486 -20.51 -22.56 -0.59
N ASN A 487 -19.58 -23.51 -0.56
CA ASN A 487 -18.69 -23.82 -1.66
C ASN A 487 -17.90 -22.59 -2.14
N ASN A 488 -17.36 -21.80 -1.20
CA ASN A 488 -16.44 -20.73 -1.53
C ASN A 488 -15.25 -21.30 -2.32
N THR A 489 -15.01 -20.77 -3.52
CA THR A 489 -14.07 -21.36 -4.46
C THR A 489 -12.63 -21.28 -3.97
N PHE A 490 -12.23 -20.15 -3.37
CA PHE A 490 -10.93 -20.03 -2.73
C PHE A 490 -10.71 -21.17 -1.72
N THR A 491 -11.63 -21.35 -0.78
CA THR A 491 -11.59 -22.42 0.21
C THR A 491 -11.55 -23.80 -0.43
N ASN A 492 -12.53 -24.14 -1.28
CA ASN A 492 -12.63 -25.48 -1.86
C ASN A 492 -11.40 -25.86 -2.68
N ARG A 493 -10.87 -24.93 -3.50
CA ARG A 493 -9.69 -25.20 -4.32
C ARG A 493 -8.42 -25.27 -3.47
N MET A 494 -8.25 -24.43 -2.46
CA MET A 494 -7.11 -24.52 -1.53
C MET A 494 -7.13 -25.85 -0.75
N VAL A 495 -8.31 -26.35 -0.37
CA VAL A 495 -8.47 -27.66 0.27
C VAL A 495 -8.12 -28.80 -0.67
N GLN A 496 -8.58 -28.74 -1.92
CA GLN A 496 -8.21 -29.73 -2.94
C GLN A 496 -6.69 -29.78 -3.13
N TRP A 497 -6.06 -28.61 -3.34
CA TRP A 497 -4.62 -28.46 -3.49
C TRP A 497 -3.87 -29.00 -2.27
N HIS A 498 -4.35 -28.70 -1.06
CA HIS A 498 -3.77 -29.18 0.17
C HIS A 498 -3.79 -30.72 0.25
N LEU A 499 -4.93 -31.36 -0.02
CA LEU A 499 -5.02 -32.82 -0.02
C LEU A 499 -4.10 -33.46 -1.08
N GLU A 500 -3.97 -32.84 -2.26
CA GLU A 500 -2.99 -33.27 -3.27
C GLU A 500 -1.55 -33.23 -2.70
N LYS A 501 -1.18 -32.13 -2.03
CA LYS A 501 0.16 -32.00 -1.43
C LYS A 501 0.34 -32.92 -0.21
N ALA A 502 -0.71 -33.21 0.55
CA ALA A 502 -0.65 -34.16 1.66
C ALA A 502 -0.33 -35.58 1.17
N LEU A 503 -0.96 -36.04 0.08
CA LEU A 503 -0.62 -37.32 -0.54
C LEU A 503 0.83 -37.33 -1.04
N PHE A 504 1.27 -36.25 -1.70
CA PHE A 504 2.65 -36.11 -2.15
C PHE A 504 3.65 -36.17 -0.98
N VAL A 505 3.39 -35.45 0.11
CA VAL A 505 4.26 -35.39 1.28
C VAL A 505 4.34 -36.74 1.99
N ASP A 506 3.22 -37.47 2.12
CA ASP A 506 3.25 -38.83 2.67
C ASP A 506 4.09 -39.77 1.78
N ASP A 507 3.94 -39.70 0.47
CA ASP A 507 4.74 -40.51 -0.46
C ASP A 507 6.23 -40.15 -0.41
N TRP A 508 6.55 -38.86 -0.34
CA TRP A 508 7.92 -38.38 -0.17
C TRP A 508 8.52 -38.85 1.16
N LEU A 509 7.77 -38.79 2.27
CA LEU A 509 8.20 -39.30 3.58
C LEU A 509 8.46 -40.80 3.54
N ARG A 510 7.53 -41.59 2.99
CA ARG A 510 7.67 -43.05 2.90
C ARG A 510 8.88 -43.45 2.07
N LYS A 511 9.17 -42.71 1.01
CA LYS A 511 10.32 -42.95 0.12
C LYS A 511 11.66 -42.56 0.76
N ASN A 512 11.74 -41.37 1.35
CA ASN A 512 13.01 -40.78 1.77
C ASN A 512 13.30 -40.93 3.27
N PHE A 513 12.25 -41.01 4.11
CA PHE A 513 12.33 -41.07 5.57
C PHE A 513 11.33 -42.09 6.16
N PRO A 514 11.44 -43.39 5.82
CA PRO A 514 10.44 -44.42 6.16
C PRO A 514 10.20 -44.58 7.67
N GLN A 515 11.21 -44.33 8.51
CA GLN A 515 11.05 -44.34 9.96
C GLN A 515 10.10 -43.22 10.42
N ARG A 516 10.33 -41.99 9.97
CA ARG A 516 9.47 -40.84 10.30
C ARG A 516 8.06 -41.03 9.77
N ALA A 517 7.92 -41.58 8.56
CA ALA A 517 6.61 -41.93 8.00
C ALA A 517 5.85 -42.89 8.92
N THR A 518 6.52 -43.93 9.43
CA THR A 518 5.92 -44.91 10.37
C THR A 518 5.50 -44.26 11.68
N GLU A 519 6.32 -43.35 12.22
CA GLU A 519 6.00 -42.60 13.44
C GLU A 519 4.77 -41.71 13.26
N LEU A 520 4.70 -40.96 12.16
CA LEU A 520 3.55 -40.10 11.86
C LEU A 520 2.31 -40.90 11.52
N GLU A 521 2.44 -42.04 10.83
CA GLU A 521 1.33 -42.96 10.57
C GLU A 521 0.70 -43.45 11.88
N ALA A 522 1.53 -43.84 12.86
CA ALA A 522 1.04 -44.25 14.18
C ALA A 522 0.45 -43.07 14.98
N LYS A 523 1.11 -41.91 14.95
CA LYS A 523 0.70 -40.72 15.71
C LYS A 523 -0.62 -40.13 15.21
N LEU A 524 -0.76 -40.02 13.89
CA LEU A 524 -1.88 -39.38 13.21
C LEU A 524 -2.95 -40.39 12.75
N GLN A 525 -2.71 -41.69 12.94
CA GLN A 525 -3.61 -42.79 12.53
C GLN A 525 -3.90 -42.77 11.01
N LEU A 526 -2.85 -42.61 10.20
CA LEU A 526 -2.94 -42.51 8.73
C LEU A 526 -3.10 -43.90 8.10
N SER A 527 -4.34 -44.39 8.00
CA SER A 527 -4.61 -45.67 7.35
C SER A 527 -4.72 -45.54 5.81
N PRO A 528 -4.62 -46.65 5.06
CA PRO A 528 -4.90 -46.66 3.61
C PRO A 528 -6.28 -46.08 3.27
N GLU A 529 -7.28 -46.29 4.12
CA GLU A 529 -8.63 -45.74 3.95
C GLU A 529 -8.65 -44.21 4.05
N VAL A 530 -7.84 -43.60 4.93
CA VAL A 530 -7.70 -42.14 5.02
C VAL A 530 -7.15 -41.58 3.72
N ARG A 531 -6.10 -42.21 3.17
CA ARG A 531 -5.52 -41.81 1.88
C ARG A 531 -6.51 -41.96 0.73
N SER A 532 -7.23 -43.09 0.66
CA SER A 532 -8.26 -43.30 -0.36
C SER A 532 -9.41 -42.29 -0.24
N HIS A 533 -9.80 -41.93 0.98
CA HIS A 533 -10.79 -40.89 1.24
C HIS A 533 -10.31 -39.52 0.74
N TRP A 534 -9.07 -39.14 1.01
CA TRP A 534 -8.49 -37.90 0.47
C TRP A 534 -8.49 -37.88 -1.05
N GLN A 535 -8.12 -38.99 -1.71
CA GLN A 535 -8.18 -39.08 -3.16
C GLN A 535 -9.63 -38.93 -3.68
N ASP A 536 -10.60 -39.58 -3.04
CA ASP A 536 -12.01 -39.45 -3.42
C ASP A 536 -12.52 -38.01 -3.27
N ILE A 537 -12.06 -37.28 -2.26
CA ILE A 537 -12.35 -35.86 -2.10
C ILE A 537 -11.70 -35.03 -3.21
N ILE A 538 -10.41 -35.24 -3.50
CA ILE A 538 -9.70 -34.51 -4.56
C ILE A 538 -10.44 -34.64 -5.90
N ASP A 539 -10.91 -35.84 -6.21
CA ASP A 539 -11.58 -36.15 -7.47
C ASP A 539 -13.02 -35.56 -7.57
N LYS A 540 -13.67 -35.29 -6.43
CA LYS A 540 -15.11 -35.00 -6.37
C LYS A 540 -15.48 -33.71 -5.64
N ILE A 541 -14.54 -32.98 -5.04
CA ILE A 541 -14.84 -31.69 -4.41
C ILE A 541 -15.26 -30.69 -5.49
N TRP A 542 -16.37 -30.01 -5.25
CA TRP A 542 -16.95 -29.14 -6.26
C TRP A 542 -16.30 -27.76 -6.26
N ILE A 543 -15.99 -27.27 -7.45
CA ILE A 543 -15.45 -25.94 -7.70
C ILE A 543 -16.36 -25.28 -8.74
N PRO A 544 -17.07 -24.18 -8.41
CA PRO A 544 -17.95 -23.51 -9.35
C PRO A 544 -17.14 -22.68 -10.36
N TYR A 545 -16.89 -23.28 -11.51
CA TYR A 545 -16.16 -22.69 -12.63
C TYR A 545 -16.92 -22.90 -13.94
N ASP A 546 -17.08 -21.83 -14.69
CA ASP A 546 -17.60 -21.87 -16.05
C ASP A 546 -16.45 -21.83 -17.06
N SER A 547 -16.21 -22.96 -17.72
CA SER A 547 -15.15 -23.08 -18.73
C SER A 547 -15.40 -22.29 -20.02
N GLU A 548 -16.65 -21.97 -20.33
CA GLU A 548 -17.00 -21.22 -21.54
C GLU A 548 -16.60 -19.75 -21.39
N THR A 549 -17.10 -19.12 -20.31
CA THR A 549 -16.81 -17.71 -19.99
C THR A 549 -15.43 -17.52 -19.36
N GLY A 550 -14.90 -18.54 -18.68
CA GLY A 550 -13.69 -18.46 -17.87
C GLY A 550 -13.91 -17.85 -16.48
N LEU A 551 -15.16 -17.56 -16.11
CA LEU A 551 -15.51 -17.02 -14.80
C LEU A 551 -15.55 -18.11 -13.72
N ILE A 552 -15.03 -17.75 -12.56
CA ILE A 552 -15.08 -18.55 -11.34
C ILE A 552 -16.10 -17.87 -10.45
N GLU A 553 -17.11 -18.58 -9.98
CA GLU A 553 -18.06 -18.04 -9.01
C GLU A 553 -17.39 -17.99 -7.63
N GLN A 554 -17.51 -16.89 -6.88
CA GLN A 554 -16.84 -16.76 -5.58
C GLN A 554 -17.35 -17.79 -4.58
N PHE A 555 -18.66 -18.03 -4.57
CA PHE A 555 -19.33 -19.07 -3.80
C PHE A 555 -20.66 -19.40 -4.48
N GLU A 556 -21.26 -20.54 -4.16
CA GLU A 556 -22.55 -20.96 -4.72
C GLU A 556 -23.63 -19.93 -4.41
N GLY A 557 -24.13 -19.22 -5.44
CA GLY A 557 -25.15 -18.18 -5.26
C GLY A 557 -24.68 -16.75 -5.52
N PHE A 558 -23.37 -16.51 -5.68
CA PHE A 558 -22.82 -15.16 -5.77
C PHE A 558 -23.33 -14.39 -6.98
N PHE A 559 -23.44 -15.05 -8.14
CA PHE A 559 -23.88 -14.38 -9.37
C PHE A 559 -25.34 -13.94 -9.32
N GLN A 560 -26.14 -14.46 -8.39
CA GLN A 560 -27.54 -14.09 -8.20
C GLN A 560 -27.73 -12.95 -7.18
N LEU A 561 -26.66 -12.52 -6.50
CA LEU A 561 -26.70 -11.36 -5.61
C LEU A 561 -26.91 -10.06 -6.39
N GLN A 562 -27.33 -9.01 -5.68
CA GLN A 562 -27.54 -7.70 -6.28
C GLN A 562 -26.20 -7.10 -6.73
N ASP A 563 -26.11 -6.68 -7.99
CA ASP A 563 -24.92 -5.99 -8.49
C ASP A 563 -24.69 -4.64 -7.80
N ILE A 564 -23.45 -4.17 -7.78
CA ILE A 564 -23.07 -2.92 -7.14
C ILE A 564 -22.03 -2.18 -7.97
N ASN A 565 -22.28 -0.89 -8.21
CA ASN A 565 -21.30 0.02 -8.76
C ASN A 565 -20.66 0.84 -7.64
N LEU A 566 -19.39 0.56 -7.31
CA LEU A 566 -18.68 1.27 -6.25
C LEU A 566 -18.47 2.76 -6.54
N GLU A 567 -18.50 3.17 -7.81
CA GLU A 567 -18.36 4.59 -8.19
C GLU A 567 -19.52 5.46 -7.67
N GLU A 568 -20.72 4.88 -7.50
CA GLU A 568 -21.90 5.59 -6.96
C GLU A 568 -21.75 5.97 -5.49
N TYR A 569 -20.76 5.39 -4.79
CA TYR A 569 -20.49 5.65 -3.38
C TYR A 569 -19.35 6.66 -3.18
N GLU A 570 -18.69 7.12 -4.26
CA GLU A 570 -17.56 8.03 -4.15
C GLU A 570 -17.99 9.51 -4.25
N PRO A 571 -17.30 10.43 -3.54
CA PRO A 571 -16.20 10.18 -2.61
C PRO A 571 -16.71 9.68 -1.25
N ARG A 572 -16.10 8.60 -0.74
CA ARG A 572 -16.31 8.12 0.66
C ARG A 572 -15.04 8.16 1.49
N HIS A 573 -15.22 8.01 2.79
CA HIS A 573 -14.17 8.04 3.82
C HIS A 573 -14.22 6.82 4.77
N ARG A 574 -14.97 5.79 4.38
CA ARG A 574 -15.17 4.56 5.17
C ARG A 574 -15.52 3.39 4.25
N SER A 575 -15.38 2.18 4.79
CA SER A 575 -15.65 0.94 4.07
C SER A 575 -17.12 0.82 3.62
N ILE A 576 -17.38 0.02 2.58
CA ILE A 576 -18.75 -0.21 2.09
C ILE A 576 -19.61 -0.88 3.16
N GLN A 577 -19.05 -1.80 3.95
CA GLN A 577 -19.76 -2.42 5.08
C GLN A 577 -20.11 -1.39 6.17
N ALA A 578 -19.28 -0.36 6.40
CA ALA A 578 -19.64 0.73 7.30
C ALA A 578 -20.76 1.64 6.76
N ILE A 579 -21.03 1.60 5.45
CA ILE A 579 -22.10 2.38 4.78
C ILE A 579 -23.40 1.57 4.70
N LEU A 580 -23.31 0.32 4.26
CA LEU A 580 -24.46 -0.54 3.98
C LEU A 580 -24.85 -1.43 5.17
N GLY A 581 -23.92 -1.73 6.06
CA GLY A 581 -24.08 -2.74 7.10
C GLY A 581 -23.80 -4.16 6.60
N ILE A 582 -23.67 -5.09 7.54
CA ILE A 582 -23.31 -6.50 7.28
C ILE A 582 -24.37 -7.19 6.42
N GLU A 583 -25.66 -7.02 6.76
CA GLU A 583 -26.76 -7.71 6.06
C GLU A 583 -26.89 -7.29 4.60
N GLU A 584 -26.68 -6.01 4.29
CA GLU A 584 -26.80 -5.50 2.92
C GLU A 584 -25.56 -5.81 2.08
N CYS A 585 -24.36 -5.83 2.68
CA CYS A 585 -23.16 -6.34 2.01
C CYS A 585 -23.33 -7.80 1.61
N ASN A 586 -23.86 -8.65 2.49
CA ASN A 586 -24.12 -10.08 2.21
C ASN A 586 -25.09 -10.33 1.03
N LYS A 587 -25.93 -9.35 0.66
CA LYS A 587 -26.91 -9.45 -0.42
C LYS A 587 -26.40 -8.90 -1.76
N ARG A 588 -25.17 -8.36 -1.79
CA ARG A 588 -24.62 -7.62 -2.92
C ARG A 588 -23.28 -8.18 -3.35
N GLN A 589 -22.93 -8.00 -4.62
CA GLN A 589 -21.66 -8.47 -5.18
C GLN A 589 -20.46 -7.57 -4.78
N VAL A 590 -20.41 -7.06 -3.55
CA VAL A 590 -19.28 -6.25 -3.04
C VAL A 590 -18.33 -7.09 -2.20
N LEU A 591 -17.05 -6.99 -2.49
CA LEU A 591 -16.01 -7.72 -1.75
C LEU A 591 -15.24 -6.76 -0.83
N LYS A 592 -14.87 -7.23 0.36
CA LYS A 592 -13.92 -6.54 1.25
C LYS A 592 -12.51 -6.51 0.64
N GLN A 593 -12.11 -7.63 0.04
CA GLN A 593 -10.75 -7.92 -0.41
C GLN A 593 -10.74 -9.05 -1.46
N PRO A 594 -9.63 -9.30 -2.16
CA PRO A 594 -9.50 -10.41 -3.10
C PRO A 594 -9.90 -11.76 -2.50
N ASP A 595 -10.77 -12.50 -3.20
CA ASP A 595 -11.12 -13.89 -2.90
C ASP A 595 -10.78 -14.79 -4.11
N VAL A 596 -11.56 -14.72 -5.19
CA VAL A 596 -11.21 -15.41 -6.46
C VAL A 596 -9.88 -14.91 -7.04
N LEU A 597 -9.63 -13.59 -6.94
CA LEU A 597 -8.35 -13.02 -7.35
C LEU A 597 -7.21 -13.47 -6.44
N MET A 598 -7.48 -13.73 -5.16
CA MET A 598 -6.49 -14.31 -4.25
C MET A 598 -6.16 -15.75 -4.63
N LEU A 599 -7.17 -16.55 -5.01
CA LEU A 599 -6.95 -17.90 -5.51
C LEU A 599 -6.05 -17.90 -6.76
N LEU A 600 -6.35 -17.02 -7.72
CA LEU A 600 -5.55 -16.89 -8.93
C LEU A 600 -4.11 -16.47 -8.62
N TYR A 601 -3.92 -15.58 -7.65
CA TYR A 601 -2.60 -15.18 -7.19
C TYR A 601 -1.80 -16.36 -6.61
N LEU A 602 -2.37 -17.10 -5.65
CA LEU A 602 -1.67 -18.21 -5.00
C LEU A 602 -1.42 -19.40 -5.94
N MET A 603 -2.25 -19.57 -6.98
CA MET A 603 -2.09 -20.66 -7.94
C MET A 603 -1.23 -20.29 -9.16
N ARG A 604 -0.72 -19.05 -9.25
CA ARG A 604 -0.04 -18.57 -10.46
C ARG A 604 1.26 -19.29 -10.81
N GLU A 605 1.98 -19.78 -9.81
CA GLU A 605 3.24 -20.52 -9.98
C GLU A 605 2.99 -22.01 -10.23
N SER A 606 1.74 -22.46 -10.03
CA SER A 606 1.35 -23.83 -10.29
C SER A 606 0.86 -23.97 -11.73
N ALA A 607 1.15 -25.11 -12.36
CA ALA A 607 0.45 -25.52 -13.58
C ALA A 607 -1.00 -25.98 -13.28
N ASP A 608 -1.41 -25.93 -12.01
CA ASP A 608 -2.67 -26.43 -11.53
C ASP A 608 -3.78 -25.38 -11.78
N PHE A 609 -5.01 -25.86 -11.99
CA PHE A 609 -6.19 -25.01 -12.09
C PHE A 609 -6.32 -24.08 -10.86
N PRO A 610 -6.78 -22.81 -10.99
CA PRO A 610 -7.44 -22.19 -12.14
C PRO A 610 -6.58 -21.25 -13.00
N TYR A 611 -5.28 -21.11 -12.72
CA TYR A 611 -4.53 -19.99 -13.30
C TYR A 611 -4.22 -20.18 -14.79
N ASN A 612 -4.69 -19.23 -15.59
CA ASN A 612 -4.22 -18.98 -16.96
C ASN A 612 -4.60 -17.54 -17.34
N GLN A 613 -3.96 -16.98 -18.37
CA GLN A 613 -4.14 -15.58 -18.73
C GLN A 613 -5.60 -15.23 -19.12
N LYS A 614 -6.34 -16.14 -19.78
CA LYS A 614 -7.75 -15.94 -20.14
C LYS A 614 -8.63 -15.88 -18.88
N SER A 615 -8.46 -16.85 -17.98
CA SER A 615 -9.18 -16.89 -16.70
C SER A 615 -8.84 -15.69 -15.83
N LEU A 616 -7.57 -15.28 -15.77
CA LEU A 616 -7.16 -14.09 -15.02
C LEU A 616 -7.84 -12.84 -15.56
N GLN A 617 -7.84 -12.63 -16.89
CA GLN A 617 -8.48 -11.46 -17.50
C GLN A 617 -9.99 -11.43 -17.22
N ALA A 618 -10.69 -12.54 -17.42
CA ALA A 618 -12.13 -12.63 -17.20
C ALA A 618 -12.52 -12.35 -15.74
N ASN A 619 -11.80 -12.95 -14.78
CA ASN A 619 -12.09 -12.76 -13.36
C ASN A 619 -11.63 -11.38 -12.86
N TRP A 620 -10.55 -10.81 -13.41
CA TRP A 620 -10.13 -9.45 -13.12
C TRP A 620 -11.21 -8.44 -13.50
N ASP A 621 -11.72 -8.51 -14.72
CA ASP A 621 -12.74 -7.58 -15.21
C ASP A 621 -14.05 -7.68 -14.43
N TYR A 622 -14.32 -8.85 -13.84
CA TYR A 622 -15.50 -9.09 -13.02
C TYR A 622 -15.32 -8.63 -11.55
N TYR A 623 -14.26 -9.07 -10.87
CA TYR A 623 -14.09 -8.89 -9.42
C TYR A 623 -13.37 -7.61 -9.01
N ALA A 624 -12.41 -7.11 -9.82
CA ALA A 624 -11.66 -5.92 -9.44
C ALA A 624 -12.53 -4.65 -9.30
N PRO A 625 -13.55 -4.41 -10.16
CA PRO A 625 -14.47 -3.27 -9.98
C PRO A 625 -15.41 -3.42 -8.78
N ARG A 626 -15.58 -4.64 -8.26
CA ARG A 626 -16.48 -5.01 -7.17
C ARG A 626 -15.80 -5.08 -5.79
N THR A 627 -14.49 -4.90 -5.75
CA THR A 627 -13.71 -4.96 -4.51
C THR A 627 -13.57 -3.57 -3.89
N ASP A 628 -13.90 -3.43 -2.59
CA ASP A 628 -13.62 -2.25 -1.77
C ASP A 628 -12.11 -2.09 -1.54
N ILE A 629 -11.42 -1.70 -2.59
CA ILE A 629 -9.95 -1.65 -2.62
C ILE A 629 -9.39 -0.49 -1.78
N THR A 630 -10.19 0.56 -1.56
CA THR A 630 -9.74 1.79 -0.87
C THR A 630 -9.85 1.65 0.64
N TYR A 631 -11.02 1.23 1.16
CA TYR A 631 -11.29 1.20 2.60
C TYR A 631 -11.73 -0.17 3.11
N GLY A 632 -11.76 -1.21 2.27
CA GLY A 632 -11.98 -2.59 2.67
C GLY A 632 -10.78 -3.12 3.46
N SER A 633 -10.02 -4.06 2.92
CA SER A 633 -8.81 -4.56 3.60
C SER A 633 -7.51 -3.98 3.05
N SER A 634 -6.53 -3.73 3.92
CA SER A 634 -5.17 -3.33 3.52
C SER A 634 -4.45 -4.41 2.70
N LEU A 635 -4.92 -5.66 2.76
CA LEU A 635 -4.39 -6.81 2.01
C LEU A 635 -4.61 -6.67 0.49
N GLY A 636 -5.70 -6.01 0.09
CA GLY A 636 -6.19 -6.05 -1.29
C GLY A 636 -5.32 -5.33 -2.33
N PRO A 637 -4.85 -4.09 -2.10
CA PRO A 637 -4.15 -3.30 -3.11
C PRO A 637 -2.86 -3.95 -3.64
N ALA A 638 -2.07 -4.59 -2.77
CA ALA A 638 -0.84 -5.27 -3.20
C ALA A 638 -1.11 -6.43 -4.17
N ILE A 639 -2.11 -7.27 -3.87
CA ILE A 639 -2.50 -8.39 -4.74
C ILE A 639 -3.03 -7.88 -6.08
N HIS A 640 -3.83 -6.81 -6.06
CA HIS A 640 -4.29 -6.16 -7.30
C HIS A 640 -3.13 -5.59 -8.11
N ALA A 641 -2.10 -5.04 -7.47
CA ALA A 641 -0.93 -4.52 -8.16
C ALA A 641 -0.20 -5.64 -8.91
N ILE A 642 -0.02 -6.79 -8.27
CA ILE A 642 0.61 -7.97 -8.87
C ILE A 642 -0.17 -8.46 -10.09
N LEU A 643 -1.46 -8.76 -9.92
CA LEU A 643 -2.27 -9.32 -11.00
C LEU A 643 -2.48 -8.32 -12.15
N ALA A 644 -2.53 -7.02 -11.85
CA ALA A 644 -2.54 -5.98 -12.89
C ALA A 644 -1.24 -5.98 -13.70
N SER A 645 -0.08 -6.21 -13.06
CA SER A 645 1.20 -6.36 -13.76
C SER A 645 1.20 -7.57 -14.69
N ASP A 646 0.70 -8.71 -14.25
CA ASP A 646 0.57 -9.92 -15.08
C ASP A 646 -0.35 -9.72 -16.31
N LEU A 647 -1.32 -8.80 -16.20
CA LEU A 647 -2.21 -8.40 -17.30
C LEU A 647 -1.66 -7.24 -18.15
N GLY A 648 -0.45 -6.74 -17.87
CA GLY A 648 0.13 -5.59 -18.55
C GLY A 648 -0.58 -4.25 -18.29
N LYS A 649 -1.39 -4.15 -17.23
CA LYS A 649 -2.13 -2.96 -16.82
C LYS A 649 -1.27 -2.06 -15.91
N SER A 650 -0.12 -1.60 -16.41
CA SER A 650 0.95 -0.93 -15.64
C SER A 650 0.47 0.28 -14.81
N THR A 651 -0.36 1.16 -15.37
CA THR A 651 -0.90 2.33 -14.64
C THR A 651 -1.76 1.92 -13.44
N ILE A 652 -2.59 0.88 -13.61
CA ILE A 652 -3.43 0.37 -12.53
C ILE A 652 -2.54 -0.32 -11.49
N ALA A 653 -1.57 -1.14 -11.93
CA ALA A 653 -0.63 -1.81 -11.05
C ALA A 653 0.11 -0.81 -10.15
N TYR A 654 0.69 0.24 -10.73
CA TYR A 654 1.38 1.29 -9.99
C TYR A 654 0.47 2.03 -9.01
N LYS A 655 -0.76 2.38 -9.42
CA LYS A 655 -1.73 3.03 -8.52
C LYS A 655 -2.05 2.15 -7.30
N ARG A 656 -2.29 0.86 -7.50
CA ARG A 656 -2.61 -0.08 -6.40
C ARG A 656 -1.40 -0.36 -5.51
N PHE A 657 -0.21 -0.42 -6.11
CA PHE A 657 1.05 -0.52 -5.37
C PHE A 657 1.25 0.68 -4.43
N MET A 658 1.10 1.91 -4.93
CA MET A 658 1.27 3.11 -4.09
C MET A 658 0.20 3.19 -2.99
N GLN A 659 -1.03 2.72 -3.24
CA GLN A 659 -2.05 2.60 -2.21
C GLN A 659 -1.65 1.64 -1.08
N ALA A 660 -1.01 0.51 -1.40
CA ALA A 660 -0.47 -0.41 -0.39
C ALA A 660 0.75 0.20 0.34
N ALA A 661 1.70 0.76 -0.42
CA ALA A 661 2.98 1.24 0.09
C ALA A 661 2.84 2.45 1.03
N MET A 662 1.83 3.30 0.79
CA MET A 662 1.58 4.52 1.55
C MET A 662 0.49 4.35 2.62
N VAL A 663 -0.01 3.13 2.87
CA VAL A 663 -1.17 2.91 3.74
C VAL A 663 -1.00 3.53 5.12
N ASP A 664 0.16 3.30 5.75
CA ASP A 664 0.51 3.84 7.07
C ASP A 664 1.08 5.25 6.98
N LEU A 665 1.95 5.54 6.00
CA LEU A 665 2.63 6.83 5.87
C LEU A 665 1.65 8.00 5.65
N SER A 666 0.60 7.77 4.87
CA SER A 666 -0.46 8.75 4.58
C SER A 666 -1.74 8.53 5.38
N ASP A 667 -1.73 7.56 6.32
CA ASP A 667 -2.90 7.15 7.12
C ASP A 667 -4.19 7.03 6.29
N SER A 668 -4.10 6.41 5.11
CA SER A 668 -5.16 6.48 4.09
C SER A 668 -6.46 5.78 4.52
N ARG A 669 -6.40 4.99 5.58
CA ARG A 669 -7.53 4.25 6.18
C ARG A 669 -8.00 4.84 7.51
N GLY A 670 -7.28 5.83 8.06
CA GLY A 670 -7.63 6.49 9.33
C GLY A 670 -7.46 5.62 10.58
N ASN A 671 -6.71 4.53 10.49
CA ASN A 671 -6.50 3.56 11.57
C ASN A 671 -5.02 3.16 11.73
N THR A 672 -4.09 4.00 11.27
CA THR A 672 -2.65 3.76 11.47
C THR A 672 -2.28 3.82 12.96
N ASN A 673 -3.03 4.54 13.79
CA ASN A 673 -2.87 4.53 15.24
C ASN A 673 -2.97 3.14 15.88
N ASP A 674 -3.71 2.21 15.26
CA ASP A 674 -3.84 0.82 15.73
C ASP A 674 -2.54 0.02 15.56
N GLY A 675 -1.65 0.45 14.66
CA GLY A 675 -0.39 -0.21 14.33
C GLY A 675 -0.20 -0.40 12.83
N ILE A 676 1.04 -0.67 12.44
CA ILE A 676 1.51 -0.91 11.07
C ILE A 676 0.75 -2.08 10.45
N HIS A 677 0.31 -1.93 9.21
CA HIS A 677 -0.38 -3.00 8.48
C HIS A 677 0.61 -4.04 7.96
N GLY A 678 0.97 -5.04 8.79
CA GLY A 678 2.00 -6.05 8.48
C GLY A 678 1.75 -6.80 7.17
N ALA A 679 0.51 -7.19 6.90
CA ALA A 679 0.13 -7.84 5.64
C ALA A 679 0.32 -6.91 4.42
N SER A 680 0.04 -5.61 4.55
CA SER A 680 0.31 -4.64 3.49
C SER A 680 1.81 -4.51 3.25
N ALA A 681 2.61 -4.42 4.30
CA ALA A 681 4.07 -4.33 4.19
C ALA A 681 4.69 -5.54 3.48
N GLY A 682 4.23 -6.75 3.82
CA GLY A 682 4.62 -7.97 3.10
C GLY A 682 4.13 -7.98 1.66
N GLY A 683 2.89 -7.55 1.43
CA GLY A 683 2.31 -7.41 0.09
C GLY A 683 3.04 -6.42 -0.81
N VAL A 684 3.55 -5.31 -0.27
CA VAL A 684 4.35 -4.31 -1.01
C VAL A 684 5.61 -4.95 -1.57
N TRP A 685 6.34 -5.71 -0.75
CA TRP A 685 7.51 -6.47 -1.24
C TRP A 685 7.12 -7.45 -2.34
N GLN A 686 6.03 -8.21 -2.15
CA GLN A 686 5.53 -9.15 -3.16
C GLN A 686 5.11 -8.45 -4.46
N ALA A 687 4.50 -7.27 -4.39
CA ALA A 687 4.14 -6.46 -5.56
C ALA A 687 5.37 -6.00 -6.36
N VAL A 688 6.45 -5.65 -5.67
CA VAL A 688 7.71 -5.28 -6.32
C VAL A 688 8.38 -6.49 -6.96
N ILE A 689 8.53 -7.58 -6.22
CA ILE A 689 9.30 -8.75 -6.69
C ILE A 689 8.51 -9.56 -7.72
N PHE A 690 7.29 -9.93 -7.39
CA PHE A 690 6.49 -10.81 -8.24
C PHE A 690 5.58 -10.08 -9.22
N GLY A 691 5.23 -8.82 -8.95
CA GLY A 691 4.47 -7.99 -9.90
C GLY A 691 5.39 -7.29 -10.89
N PHE A 692 6.09 -6.23 -10.45
CA PHE A 692 6.94 -5.41 -11.32
C PHE A 692 8.23 -6.10 -11.75
N GLY A 693 8.87 -6.87 -10.87
CA GLY A 693 10.00 -7.74 -11.23
C GLY A 693 9.57 -8.95 -12.06
N GLY A 694 8.29 -9.32 -11.98
CA GLY A 694 7.69 -10.45 -12.68
C GLY A 694 8.46 -11.74 -12.43
N ILE A 695 8.92 -11.95 -11.20
CA ILE A 695 9.66 -13.14 -10.82
C ILE A 695 8.73 -14.36 -10.88
N GLN A 696 9.16 -15.36 -11.64
CA GLN A 696 8.55 -16.68 -11.76
C GLN A 696 9.50 -17.74 -11.23
N LEU A 697 8.98 -18.71 -10.47
CA LEU A 697 9.76 -19.78 -9.87
C LEU A 697 9.80 -20.97 -10.83
N THR A 698 10.98 -21.28 -11.36
CA THR A 698 11.19 -22.44 -12.24
C THR A 698 11.99 -23.53 -11.52
N GLU A 699 12.02 -24.75 -12.05
CA GLU A 699 12.85 -25.84 -11.53
C GLU A 699 14.35 -25.46 -11.43
N ASN A 700 14.81 -24.57 -12.30
CA ASN A 700 16.20 -24.10 -12.37
C ASN A 700 16.48 -22.85 -11.51
N GLY A 701 15.45 -22.30 -10.85
CA GLY A 701 15.54 -21.08 -10.04
C GLY A 701 14.60 -19.96 -10.50
N PRO A 702 14.62 -18.82 -9.78
CA PRO A 702 13.79 -17.66 -10.12
C PRO A 702 14.25 -17.02 -11.43
N VAL A 703 13.29 -16.64 -12.27
CA VAL A 703 13.50 -15.94 -13.55
C VAL A 703 12.65 -14.68 -13.56
N ALA A 704 13.18 -13.56 -14.07
CA ALA A 704 12.45 -12.29 -14.14
C ALA A 704 11.79 -12.06 -15.50
N ASN A 705 10.53 -11.65 -15.49
CA ASN A 705 9.80 -11.10 -16.64
C ASN A 705 9.26 -9.69 -16.28
N PRO A 706 10.10 -8.65 -16.34
CA PRO A 706 9.80 -7.35 -15.73
C PRO A 706 8.62 -6.60 -16.37
N HIS A 707 7.80 -5.97 -15.53
CA HIS A 707 6.66 -5.10 -15.88
C HIS A 707 6.83 -3.69 -15.27
N LEU A 708 8.02 -3.09 -15.41
CA LEU A 708 8.34 -1.82 -14.76
C LEU A 708 7.43 -0.67 -15.26
N PRO A 709 6.90 0.19 -14.37
CA PRO A 709 6.28 1.45 -14.76
C PRO A 709 7.24 2.32 -15.58
N SER A 710 6.72 3.15 -16.47
CA SER A 710 7.54 3.93 -17.42
C SER A 710 8.50 4.92 -16.76
N HIS A 711 8.21 5.35 -15.53
CA HIS A 711 9.05 6.27 -14.76
C HIS A 711 10.09 5.56 -13.89
N TRP A 712 10.06 4.24 -13.75
CA TRP A 712 11.07 3.47 -13.01
C TRP A 712 12.24 3.14 -13.94
N THR A 713 13.42 3.70 -13.65
CA THR A 713 14.60 3.56 -14.51
C THR A 713 15.43 2.33 -14.18
N ARG A 714 15.31 1.80 -12.96
CA ARG A 714 16.02 0.60 -12.50
C ARG A 714 15.34 0.01 -11.27
N LEU A 715 15.24 -1.32 -11.23
CA LEU A 715 14.82 -2.10 -10.07
C LEU A 715 15.87 -3.18 -9.80
N LYS A 716 16.51 -3.14 -8.63
CA LYS A 716 17.56 -4.09 -8.25
C LYS A 716 17.27 -4.73 -6.90
N PHE A 717 17.39 -6.05 -6.83
CA PHE A 717 17.14 -6.85 -5.62
C PHE A 717 17.86 -8.20 -5.69
N LYS A 718 17.79 -8.96 -4.60
CA LYS A 718 18.30 -10.33 -4.50
C LYS A 718 17.27 -11.28 -3.93
N LEU A 719 17.31 -12.53 -4.36
CA LEU A 719 16.47 -13.61 -3.85
C LEU A 719 17.34 -14.82 -3.49
N HIS A 720 17.05 -15.43 -2.35
CA HIS A 720 17.66 -16.65 -1.89
C HIS A 720 16.81 -17.85 -2.31
N TRP A 721 17.38 -18.75 -3.10
CA TRP A 721 16.73 -19.95 -3.62
C TRP A 721 17.68 -21.14 -3.53
N ARG A 722 17.24 -22.21 -2.86
CA ARG A 722 17.98 -23.48 -2.66
C ARG A 722 19.44 -23.28 -2.25
N GLY A 723 19.64 -22.43 -1.24
CA GLY A 723 20.96 -22.13 -0.67
C GLY A 723 21.84 -21.18 -1.49
N LYS A 724 21.29 -20.51 -2.51
CA LYS A 724 22.03 -19.60 -3.39
C LYS A 724 21.34 -18.25 -3.54
N TRP A 725 22.15 -17.19 -3.63
CA TRP A 725 21.68 -15.85 -3.95
C TRP A 725 21.60 -15.64 -5.47
N HIS A 726 20.45 -15.15 -5.92
CA HIS A 726 20.17 -14.71 -7.29
C HIS A 726 19.99 -13.20 -7.28
N GLU A 727 20.83 -12.49 -8.02
CA GLU A 727 20.77 -11.03 -8.13
C GLU A 727 20.04 -10.63 -9.42
N PHE A 728 19.12 -9.68 -9.30
CA PHE A 728 18.36 -9.13 -10.40
C PHE A 728 18.65 -7.63 -10.48
N ASP A 729 19.07 -7.16 -11.65
CA ASP A 729 19.30 -5.76 -11.95
C ASP A 729 18.49 -5.44 -13.21
N LEU A 730 17.23 -5.09 -12.98
CA LEU A 730 16.22 -4.91 -14.01
C LEU A 730 16.21 -3.46 -14.42
N GLN A 731 16.41 -3.22 -15.71
CA GLN A 731 16.18 -1.92 -16.33
C GLN A 731 15.01 -2.08 -17.29
N PRO A 732 14.30 -1.00 -17.64
CA PRO A 732 13.38 -1.03 -18.76
C PRO A 732 14.11 -1.66 -19.93
N GLN A 733 13.59 -2.77 -20.46
CA GLN A 733 14.24 -3.42 -21.57
C GLN A 733 14.34 -2.40 -22.70
N GLN A 734 15.54 -1.93 -23.01
CA GLN A 734 15.86 -1.60 -24.38
C GLN A 734 15.61 -2.89 -25.15
N LYS A 735 14.44 -3.00 -25.77
CA LYS A 735 14.17 -4.06 -26.74
C LYS A 735 15.35 -4.06 -27.69
N THR A 736 16.24 -5.03 -27.49
CA THR A 736 17.36 -5.24 -28.39
C THR A 736 16.69 -5.71 -29.65
N MET A 737 16.50 -4.79 -30.59
CA MET A 737 16.05 -5.14 -31.92
C MET A 737 17.10 -6.08 -32.49
N GLU A 738 16.82 -7.38 -32.49
CA GLU A 738 17.30 -8.21 -33.59
C GLU A 738 16.94 -7.45 -34.87
N LYS A 739 17.94 -7.16 -35.69
CA LYS A 739 17.86 -6.33 -36.88
C LYS A 739 16.77 -6.83 -37.84
N PHE A 740 15.53 -6.40 -37.61
CA PHE A 740 14.54 -6.24 -38.67
C PHE A 740 14.69 -4.81 -39.17
N THR A 741 15.46 -4.68 -40.25
CA THR A 741 15.51 -3.49 -41.07
C THR A 741 14.11 -3.19 -41.61
N GLN A 742 13.36 -2.33 -40.92
CA GLN A 742 12.47 -1.28 -41.46
C GLN A 742 11.68 -0.61 -40.32
N SER A 743 11.91 0.69 -40.11
CA SER A 743 11.19 1.53 -39.14
C SER A 743 9.68 1.56 -39.43
N PRO A 744 8.78 1.40 -38.45
CA PRO A 744 7.35 1.56 -38.67
C PRO A 744 6.97 3.04 -38.56
N THR A 745 6.87 3.75 -39.68
CA THR A 745 6.15 5.03 -39.76
C THR A 745 4.63 4.79 -39.62
N PRO A 746 3.87 5.60 -38.87
CA PRO A 746 2.42 5.47 -38.79
C PRO A 746 1.77 5.66 -40.18
N ASP A 747 0.81 4.80 -40.54
CA ASP A 747 0.04 4.85 -41.81
C ASP A 747 -0.98 6.00 -41.78
N ILE A 748 -0.48 7.24 -41.83
CA ILE A 748 -1.32 8.43 -41.91
C ILE A 748 -1.70 8.70 -43.36
N ARG A 749 -3.00 8.84 -43.60
CA ARG A 749 -3.56 9.13 -44.93
C ARG A 749 -4.50 10.34 -44.94
N GLY A 750 -4.81 10.91 -43.78
CA GLY A 750 -5.63 12.11 -43.67
C GLY A 750 -5.22 13.04 -42.53
N VAL A 751 -5.44 14.34 -42.71
CA VAL A 751 -5.30 15.37 -41.67
C VAL A 751 -6.60 16.15 -41.55
N ILE A 752 -7.12 16.27 -40.34
CA ILE A 752 -8.34 17.01 -40.01
C ILE A 752 -7.91 18.25 -39.23
N PHE A 753 -8.18 19.43 -39.77
CA PHE A 753 -7.86 20.70 -39.12
C PHE A 753 -9.08 21.25 -38.40
N ASP A 754 -8.92 21.71 -37.17
CA ASP A 754 -9.84 22.73 -36.69
C ASP A 754 -9.71 24.01 -37.52
N LEU A 755 -10.74 24.84 -37.49
CA LEU A 755 -10.79 26.06 -38.28
C LEU A 755 -10.31 27.27 -37.47
N ASP A 756 -10.87 27.45 -36.28
CA ASP A 756 -10.76 28.66 -35.47
C ASP A 756 -9.49 28.58 -34.61
N GLY A 757 -8.50 29.42 -34.89
CA GLY A 757 -7.21 29.44 -34.19
C GLY A 757 -6.17 28.44 -34.72
N VAL A 758 -6.55 27.59 -35.68
CA VAL A 758 -5.64 26.70 -36.42
C VAL A 758 -5.39 27.18 -37.85
N LEU A 759 -6.44 27.43 -38.65
CA LEU A 759 -6.30 27.92 -40.03
C LEU A 759 -6.50 29.43 -40.16
N THR A 760 -7.33 30.03 -39.30
CA THR A 760 -7.60 31.47 -39.28
C THR A 760 -7.91 31.94 -37.86
N ASP A 761 -7.63 33.20 -37.51
CA ASP A 761 -7.91 33.75 -36.18
C ASP A 761 -9.36 34.26 -36.03
N THR A 762 -10.33 33.48 -36.50
CA THR A 762 -11.76 33.80 -36.36
C THR A 762 -12.28 33.66 -34.92
N ALA A 763 -11.44 33.13 -34.01
CA ALA A 763 -11.67 33.14 -32.57
C ALA A 763 -11.84 34.57 -32.03
N GLU A 764 -11.12 35.56 -32.59
CA GLU A 764 -11.28 36.97 -32.23
C GLU A 764 -12.68 37.51 -32.58
N TYR A 765 -13.26 37.08 -33.71
CA TYR A 765 -14.63 37.46 -34.07
C TYR A 765 -15.68 36.77 -33.19
N HIS A 766 -15.39 35.57 -32.69
CA HIS A 766 -16.24 34.96 -31.67
C HIS A 766 -16.21 35.74 -30.36
N TYR A 767 -15.04 36.20 -29.92
CA TYR A 767 -14.90 37.08 -28.76
C TYR A 767 -15.69 38.39 -28.95
N GLN A 768 -15.49 39.09 -30.06
CA GLN A 768 -16.17 40.36 -30.34
C GLN A 768 -17.70 40.21 -30.40
N ALA A 769 -18.20 39.12 -30.98
CA ALA A 769 -19.62 38.82 -31.02
C ALA A 769 -20.19 38.51 -29.62
N TRP A 770 -19.45 37.80 -28.77
CA TRP A 770 -19.84 37.57 -27.37
C TRP A 770 -19.76 38.84 -26.52
N GLN A 771 -18.72 39.67 -26.71
CA GLN A 771 -18.56 40.93 -26.02
C GLN A 771 -19.70 41.89 -26.35
N ARG A 772 -20.05 42.04 -27.63
CA ARG A 772 -21.18 42.87 -28.06
C ARG A 772 -22.50 42.39 -27.45
N LEU A 773 -22.75 41.07 -27.43
CA LEU A 773 -23.95 40.52 -26.77
C LEU A 773 -23.93 40.81 -25.26
N ALA A 774 -22.79 40.59 -24.59
CA ALA A 774 -22.66 40.79 -23.16
C ALA A 774 -22.83 42.27 -22.76
N ASP A 775 -22.30 43.20 -23.55
CA ASP A 775 -22.46 44.64 -23.35
C ASP A 775 -23.93 45.07 -23.48
N GLU A 776 -24.64 44.56 -24.48
CA GLU A 776 -26.08 44.82 -24.68
C GLU A 776 -26.96 44.24 -23.55
N GLU A 777 -26.52 43.13 -22.95
CA GLU A 777 -27.22 42.42 -21.85
C GLU A 777 -26.74 42.86 -20.44
N GLY A 778 -25.80 43.80 -20.36
CA GLY A 778 -25.22 44.26 -19.10
C GLY A 778 -24.51 43.15 -18.32
N ILE A 779 -23.84 42.23 -19.01
CA ILE A 779 -23.08 41.11 -18.45
C ILE A 779 -21.59 41.45 -18.52
N PRO A 780 -20.84 41.40 -17.39
CA PRO A 780 -19.39 41.55 -17.43
C PRO A 780 -18.74 40.41 -18.22
N PHE A 781 -18.16 40.71 -19.37
CA PHE A 781 -17.42 39.76 -20.19
C PHE A 781 -16.13 40.39 -20.70
N ASN A 782 -15.01 39.69 -20.51
CA ASN A 782 -13.68 40.16 -20.90
C ASN A 782 -12.87 39.02 -21.53
N ARG A 783 -11.68 39.34 -22.05
CA ARG A 783 -10.82 38.37 -22.74
C ARG A 783 -10.44 37.18 -21.85
N GLN A 784 -10.21 37.41 -20.56
CA GLN A 784 -9.90 36.34 -19.61
C GLN A 784 -11.07 35.36 -19.47
N ALA A 785 -12.31 35.84 -19.42
CA ALA A 785 -13.50 34.99 -19.40
C ALA A 785 -13.73 34.25 -20.73
N ASN A 786 -13.35 34.85 -21.86
CA ASN A 786 -13.45 34.22 -23.18
C ASN A 786 -12.54 33.00 -23.35
N GLU A 787 -11.39 32.95 -22.68
CA GLU A 787 -10.50 31.79 -22.72
C GLU A 787 -11.21 30.51 -22.26
N ALA A 788 -12.12 30.60 -21.28
CA ALA A 788 -12.92 29.47 -20.81
C ALA A 788 -13.98 28.97 -21.82
N LEU A 789 -14.21 29.72 -22.91
CA LEU A 789 -15.20 29.38 -23.94
C LEU A 789 -14.58 28.72 -25.17
N ARG A 790 -13.25 28.62 -25.23
CA ARG A 790 -12.52 28.12 -26.39
C ARG A 790 -12.80 26.63 -26.61
N GLY A 791 -13.32 26.28 -27.78
CA GLY A 791 -13.72 24.91 -28.13
C GLY A 791 -15.04 24.44 -27.50
N VAL A 792 -15.76 25.31 -26.78
CA VAL A 792 -17.06 25.03 -26.16
C VAL A 792 -18.20 25.36 -27.13
N SER A 793 -19.31 24.63 -27.07
CA SER A 793 -20.44 24.88 -27.96
C SER A 793 -21.09 26.23 -27.69
N ARG A 794 -21.74 26.84 -28.70
CA ARG A 794 -22.38 28.16 -28.57
C ARG A 794 -23.38 28.25 -27.42
N ARG A 795 -24.15 27.18 -27.17
CA ARG A 795 -25.13 27.14 -26.08
C ARG A 795 -24.44 27.12 -24.73
N GLU A 796 -23.47 26.23 -24.55
CA GLU A 796 -22.69 26.14 -23.31
C GLU A 796 -21.90 27.43 -23.05
N SER A 797 -21.32 28.04 -24.09
CA SER A 797 -20.67 29.35 -23.97
C SER A 797 -21.64 30.41 -23.46
N LEU A 798 -22.87 30.45 -23.96
CA LEU A 798 -23.89 31.37 -23.47
C LEU A 798 -24.25 31.06 -22.01
N MET A 799 -24.39 29.78 -21.63
CA MET A 799 -24.67 29.38 -20.25
C MET A 799 -23.55 29.81 -19.28
N LEU A 800 -22.29 29.73 -19.71
CA LEU A 800 -21.14 30.21 -18.93
C LEU A 800 -21.13 31.74 -18.82
N ILE A 801 -21.50 32.47 -19.88
CA ILE A 801 -21.58 33.93 -19.87
C ILE A 801 -22.71 34.44 -18.97
N ILE A 802 -23.90 33.84 -19.02
CA ILE A 802 -25.05 34.29 -18.21
C ILE A 802 -24.96 33.88 -16.74
N GLY A 803 -24.19 32.83 -16.41
CA GLY A 803 -24.00 32.33 -15.06
C GLY A 803 -25.33 31.95 -14.38
N ASP A 804 -25.55 32.44 -13.16
CA ASP A 804 -26.77 32.18 -12.37
C ASP A 804 -28.00 33.02 -12.81
N ARG A 805 -27.87 33.89 -13.82
CA ARG A 805 -28.98 34.73 -14.30
C ARG A 805 -30.04 33.85 -14.97
N LYS A 806 -31.31 34.08 -14.61
CA LYS A 806 -32.44 33.29 -15.13
C LYS A 806 -33.00 33.90 -16.42
N TYR A 807 -32.80 33.21 -17.53
CA TYR A 807 -33.41 33.49 -18.82
C TYR A 807 -34.36 32.35 -19.21
N SER A 808 -35.47 32.66 -19.88
CA SER A 808 -36.33 31.63 -20.49
C SER A 808 -35.65 31.02 -21.73
N GLU A 809 -36.04 29.80 -22.12
CA GLU A 809 -35.46 29.17 -23.32
C GLU A 809 -35.70 29.97 -24.61
N ALA A 810 -36.80 30.72 -24.69
CA ALA A 810 -37.03 31.65 -25.81
C ALA A 810 -36.00 32.79 -25.85
N GLN A 811 -35.59 33.30 -24.69
CA GLN A 811 -34.56 34.34 -24.58
C GLN A 811 -33.16 33.78 -24.88
N ILE A 812 -32.85 32.58 -24.37
CA ILE A 812 -31.58 31.89 -24.66
C ILE A 812 -31.43 31.67 -26.17
N GLN A 813 -32.50 31.23 -26.85
CA GLN A 813 -32.50 31.04 -28.29
C GLN A 813 -32.30 32.36 -29.05
N GLU A 814 -32.98 33.43 -28.65
CA GLU A 814 -32.85 34.77 -29.24
C GLU A 814 -31.44 35.34 -29.10
N MET A 815 -30.82 35.20 -27.92
CA MET A 815 -29.44 35.63 -27.65
C MET A 815 -28.43 34.87 -28.51
N MET A 816 -28.62 33.55 -28.69
CA MET A 816 -27.79 32.74 -29.58
C MET A 816 -27.92 33.16 -31.04
N GLU A 817 -29.12 33.54 -31.49
CA GLU A 817 -29.38 34.03 -32.85
C GLU A 817 -28.76 35.42 -33.08
N ARG A 818 -28.91 36.35 -32.13
CA ARG A 818 -28.25 37.67 -32.17
C ARG A 818 -26.73 37.56 -32.24
N LYS A 819 -26.13 36.75 -31.36
CA LYS A 819 -24.69 36.49 -31.39
C LYS A 819 -24.23 35.90 -32.71
N ASN A 820 -25.02 35.01 -33.30
CA ASN A 820 -24.72 34.44 -34.60
C ASN A 820 -24.80 35.51 -35.71
N GLY A 821 -25.78 36.42 -35.63
CA GLY A 821 -25.87 37.59 -36.53
C GLY A 821 -24.63 38.48 -36.47
N TYR A 822 -24.17 38.82 -35.25
CA TYR A 822 -22.95 39.62 -35.06
C TYR A 822 -21.71 38.90 -35.61
N TYR A 823 -21.61 37.59 -35.38
CA TYR A 823 -20.51 36.82 -35.92
C TYR A 823 -20.54 36.75 -37.45
N ILE A 824 -21.71 36.58 -38.08
CA ILE A 824 -21.86 36.60 -39.55
C ILE A 824 -21.42 37.95 -40.12
N GLU A 825 -21.81 39.06 -39.49
CA GLU A 825 -21.38 40.41 -39.87
C GLU A 825 -19.84 40.54 -39.84
N LEU A 826 -19.19 39.98 -38.82
CA LEU A 826 -17.74 40.04 -38.67
C LEU A 826 -16.99 39.15 -39.68
N ILE A 827 -17.43 37.90 -39.90
CA ILE A 827 -16.73 36.97 -40.79
C ILE A 827 -16.75 37.39 -42.26
N HIS A 828 -17.68 38.27 -42.69
CA HIS A 828 -17.66 38.82 -44.05
C HIS A 828 -16.43 39.68 -44.35
N HIS A 829 -15.66 40.06 -43.33
CA HIS A 829 -14.37 40.75 -43.49
C HIS A 829 -13.19 39.77 -43.67
N VAL A 830 -13.42 38.46 -43.54
CA VAL A 830 -12.41 37.43 -43.79
C VAL A 830 -12.05 37.42 -45.27
N THR A 831 -10.75 37.41 -45.53
CA THR A 831 -10.15 37.32 -46.86
C THR A 831 -9.09 36.23 -46.88
N PRO A 832 -8.55 35.84 -48.05
CA PRO A 832 -7.43 34.89 -48.10
C PRO A 832 -6.17 35.32 -47.35
N LYS A 833 -6.05 36.61 -46.97
CA LYS A 833 -4.92 37.11 -46.18
C LYS A 833 -5.01 36.74 -44.69
N ASP A 834 -6.16 36.28 -44.24
CA ASP A 834 -6.45 35.95 -42.84
C ASP A 834 -6.16 34.48 -42.51
N LEU A 835 -5.51 33.76 -43.43
CA LEU A 835 -4.91 32.46 -43.16
C LEU A 835 -3.70 32.63 -42.23
N LEU A 836 -3.66 31.82 -41.17
CA LEU A 836 -2.55 31.84 -40.23
C LEU A 836 -1.23 31.41 -40.92
N PRO A 837 -0.08 31.97 -40.49
CA PRO A 837 1.22 31.65 -41.10
C PRO A 837 1.50 30.14 -41.13
N GLY A 838 1.81 29.62 -42.32
CA GLY A 838 2.11 28.20 -42.55
C GLY A 838 0.91 27.32 -42.91
N ALA A 839 -0.33 27.77 -42.66
CA ALA A 839 -1.54 26.98 -42.94
C ALA A 839 -1.67 26.62 -44.43
N ILE A 840 -1.50 27.61 -45.32
CA ILE A 840 -1.62 27.39 -46.78
C ILE A 840 -0.51 26.49 -47.33
N ALA A 841 0.72 26.66 -46.81
CA ALA A 841 1.88 25.87 -47.24
C ALA A 841 1.73 24.41 -46.84
N LEU A 842 1.24 24.14 -45.62
CA LEU A 842 1.00 22.78 -45.14
C LEU A 842 -0.16 22.10 -45.89
N LEU A 843 -1.26 22.81 -46.16
CA LEU A 843 -2.37 22.27 -46.97
C LEU A 843 -1.91 21.88 -48.39
N GLU A 844 -1.06 22.70 -49.02
CA GLU A 844 -0.49 22.40 -50.33
C GLU A 844 0.48 21.22 -50.30
N GLU A 845 1.32 21.14 -49.26
CA GLU A 845 2.25 20.03 -49.06
C GLU A 845 1.52 18.70 -48.84
N LEU A 846 0.49 18.67 -47.99
CA LEU A 846 -0.33 17.49 -47.73
C LEU A 846 -0.99 16.96 -49.00
N ARG A 847 -1.53 17.87 -49.81
CA ARG A 847 -2.13 17.52 -51.11
C ARG A 847 -1.10 16.96 -52.09
N GLN A 848 0.10 17.55 -52.16
CA GLN A 848 1.19 17.03 -52.99
C GLN A 848 1.65 15.63 -52.53
N ALA A 849 1.58 15.37 -51.23
CA ALA A 849 1.87 14.06 -50.63
C ALA A 849 0.71 13.04 -50.75
N GLY A 850 -0.43 13.43 -51.35
CA GLY A 850 -1.61 12.56 -51.49
C GLY A 850 -2.36 12.30 -50.18
N ILE A 851 -2.13 13.13 -49.15
CA ILE A 851 -2.82 13.07 -47.87
C ILE A 851 -4.12 13.86 -47.97
N LYS A 852 -5.23 13.24 -47.59
CA LYS A 852 -6.54 13.90 -47.62
C LYS A 852 -6.68 14.93 -46.50
N THR A 853 -7.41 16.00 -46.75
CA THR A 853 -7.60 17.08 -45.77
C THR A 853 -9.08 17.31 -45.46
N ALA A 854 -9.41 17.48 -44.19
CA ALA A 854 -10.76 17.87 -43.78
C ALA A 854 -10.74 19.02 -42.77
N ILE A 855 -11.88 19.71 -42.62
CA ILE A 855 -12.13 20.67 -41.54
C ILE A 855 -13.08 20.05 -40.52
N GLY A 856 -12.80 20.21 -39.23
CA GLY A 856 -13.67 19.81 -38.12
C GLY A 856 -13.89 20.96 -37.14
N SER A 857 -14.91 21.80 -37.39
CA SER A 857 -15.25 22.96 -36.56
C SER A 857 -16.61 22.81 -35.86
N ALA A 858 -16.71 23.26 -34.61
CA ALA A 858 -18.00 23.34 -33.90
C ALA A 858 -18.90 24.48 -34.44
N SER A 859 -18.37 25.36 -35.29
CA SER A 859 -19.11 26.46 -35.90
C SER A 859 -20.03 25.97 -37.02
N LYS A 860 -21.27 26.48 -37.03
CA LYS A 860 -22.23 26.29 -38.12
C LYS A 860 -21.90 27.09 -39.39
N ASN A 861 -20.87 27.92 -39.35
CA ASN A 861 -20.47 28.81 -40.45
C ASN A 861 -19.13 28.41 -41.09
N ALA A 862 -18.62 27.21 -40.79
CA ALA A 862 -17.31 26.74 -41.24
C ALA A 862 -17.17 26.79 -42.78
N GLN A 863 -18.20 26.33 -43.50
CA GLN A 863 -18.26 26.38 -44.96
C GLN A 863 -18.02 27.79 -45.52
N THR A 864 -18.74 28.80 -44.98
CA THR A 864 -18.64 30.19 -45.42
C THR A 864 -17.24 30.77 -45.17
N VAL A 865 -16.62 30.43 -44.04
CA VAL A 865 -15.26 30.88 -43.72
C VAL A 865 -14.23 30.25 -44.67
N VAL A 866 -14.34 28.95 -44.96
CA VAL A 866 -13.47 28.26 -45.94
C VAL A 866 -13.58 28.89 -47.33
N GLU A 867 -14.80 29.27 -47.76
CA GLU A 867 -15.05 29.98 -49.02
C GLU A 867 -14.36 31.35 -49.06
N LEU A 868 -14.48 32.14 -47.99
CA LEU A 868 -13.88 33.46 -47.89
C LEU A 868 -12.34 33.43 -47.79
N LEU A 869 -11.78 32.40 -47.13
CA LEU A 869 -10.34 32.14 -47.08
C LEU A 869 -9.78 31.65 -48.42
N GLY A 870 -10.62 31.24 -49.36
CA GLY A 870 -10.20 30.76 -50.68
C GLY A 870 -9.47 29.42 -50.65
N ILE A 871 -9.82 28.53 -49.71
CA ILE A 871 -9.18 27.20 -49.54
C ILE A 871 -10.11 26.02 -49.85
N VAL A 872 -11.29 26.29 -50.41
CA VAL A 872 -12.29 25.24 -50.74
C VAL A 872 -11.71 24.16 -51.63
N ASP A 873 -10.86 24.54 -52.60
CA ASP A 873 -10.20 23.61 -53.51
C ASP A 873 -9.07 22.80 -52.84
N LYS A 874 -8.74 23.08 -51.57
CA LYS A 874 -7.64 22.46 -50.80
C LYS A 874 -8.13 21.58 -49.65
N VAL A 875 -9.44 21.40 -49.50
CA VAL A 875 -10.09 20.60 -48.46
C VAL A 875 -11.00 19.58 -49.13
N ASP A 876 -10.88 18.31 -48.76
CA ASP A 876 -11.67 17.21 -49.31
C ASP A 876 -13.02 16.99 -48.60
N ALA A 877 -13.14 17.39 -47.33
CA ALA A 877 -14.39 17.30 -46.56
C ALA A 877 -14.50 18.37 -45.46
N ILE A 878 -15.73 18.78 -45.12
CA ILE A 878 -16.00 19.75 -44.05
C ILE A 878 -17.05 19.16 -43.10
N ALA A 879 -16.68 19.01 -41.83
CA ALA A 879 -17.55 18.67 -40.72
C ALA A 879 -17.74 19.92 -39.84
N ASP A 880 -18.98 20.36 -39.74
CA ASP A 880 -19.36 21.60 -39.08
C ASP A 880 -20.38 21.38 -37.94
N GLY A 881 -20.85 22.46 -37.32
CA GLY A 881 -21.84 22.41 -36.24
C GLY A 881 -23.24 21.87 -36.62
N TYR A 882 -23.48 21.50 -37.90
CA TYR A 882 -24.69 20.76 -38.32
C TYR A 882 -24.44 19.26 -38.50
N SER A 883 -23.17 18.86 -38.58
CA SER A 883 -22.76 17.51 -38.95
C SER A 883 -22.96 16.49 -37.82
N VAL A 884 -23.01 16.95 -36.56
CA VAL A 884 -23.08 16.08 -35.37
C VAL A 884 -24.01 16.62 -34.29
N LYS A 885 -24.51 15.72 -33.44
CA LYS A 885 -25.36 16.06 -32.29
C LYS A 885 -24.56 16.42 -31.04
N GLN A 886 -23.44 15.73 -30.79
CA GLN A 886 -22.56 15.98 -29.66
C GLN A 886 -21.33 16.77 -30.12
N PRO A 887 -21.08 17.97 -29.57
CA PRO A 887 -19.89 18.76 -29.88
C PRO A 887 -18.66 18.24 -29.13
N LYS A 888 -17.48 18.79 -29.45
CA LYS A 888 -16.23 18.59 -28.68
C LYS A 888 -16.52 18.86 -27.18
N PRO A 889 -16.06 18.01 -26.24
CA PRO A 889 -15.00 17.01 -26.37
C PRO A 889 -15.43 15.62 -26.89
N ALA A 890 -16.70 15.42 -27.27
CA ALA A 890 -17.10 14.17 -27.91
C ALA A 890 -16.39 13.99 -29.27
N PRO A 891 -15.96 12.77 -29.64
CA PRO A 891 -15.18 12.54 -30.86
C PRO A 891 -16.01 12.61 -32.14
N ASP A 892 -17.33 12.70 -32.04
CA ASP A 892 -18.31 12.61 -33.12
C ASP A 892 -17.93 13.47 -34.33
N LEU A 893 -17.50 14.73 -34.10
CA LEU A 893 -17.17 15.67 -35.17
C LEU A 893 -16.00 15.18 -36.02
N PHE A 894 -14.94 14.68 -35.38
CA PHE A 894 -13.76 14.18 -36.08
C PHE A 894 -14.03 12.80 -36.70
N LEU A 895 -14.78 11.94 -36.02
CA LEU A 895 -15.22 10.65 -36.58
C LEU A 895 -16.06 10.84 -37.84
N TYR A 896 -16.93 11.85 -37.87
CA TYR A 896 -17.68 12.25 -39.06
C TYR A 896 -16.74 12.71 -40.18
N ALA A 897 -15.78 13.60 -39.89
CA ALA A 897 -14.80 14.05 -40.88
C ALA A 897 -13.96 12.89 -41.46
N ALA A 898 -13.47 11.96 -40.61
CA ALA A 898 -12.73 10.79 -41.07
C ALA A 898 -13.57 9.87 -41.97
N LYS A 899 -14.87 9.73 -41.65
CA LYS A 899 -15.82 8.97 -42.48
C LYS A 899 -16.02 9.61 -43.85
N GLU A 900 -16.18 10.93 -43.93
CA GLU A 900 -16.30 11.65 -45.21
C GLU A 900 -15.02 11.54 -46.06
N LEU A 901 -13.85 11.49 -45.41
CA LEU A 901 -12.59 11.19 -46.09
C LEU A 901 -12.46 9.72 -46.53
N GLY A 902 -13.33 8.83 -46.05
CA GLY A 902 -13.25 7.38 -46.29
C GLY A 902 -12.05 6.72 -45.61
N LEU A 903 -11.63 7.24 -44.45
CA LEU A 903 -10.47 6.79 -43.69
C LEU A 903 -10.86 6.21 -42.33
N GLN A 904 -10.03 5.30 -41.80
CA GLN A 904 -10.17 4.85 -40.41
C GLN A 904 -9.60 5.91 -39.45
N PRO A 905 -10.15 6.09 -38.24
CA PRO A 905 -9.68 7.10 -37.29
C PRO A 905 -8.16 7.09 -37.04
N LYS A 906 -7.57 5.89 -36.88
CA LYS A 906 -6.11 5.72 -36.67
C LYS A 906 -5.22 6.19 -37.83
N GLN A 907 -5.81 6.43 -39.01
CA GLN A 907 -5.11 6.93 -40.20
C GLN A 907 -5.20 8.46 -40.32
N CYS A 908 -5.89 9.11 -39.37
CA CYS A 908 -6.10 10.54 -39.33
C CYS A 908 -5.26 11.19 -38.23
N VAL A 909 -4.76 12.39 -38.54
CA VAL A 909 -4.17 13.32 -37.56
C VAL A 909 -5.11 14.52 -37.43
N VAL A 910 -5.48 14.88 -36.21
CA VAL A 910 -6.25 16.09 -35.91
C VAL A 910 -5.30 17.20 -35.51
N VAL A 911 -5.41 18.39 -36.10
CA VAL A 911 -4.65 19.59 -35.71
C VAL A 911 -5.61 20.56 -35.01
N GLU A 912 -5.31 20.90 -33.76
CA GLU A 912 -6.25 21.58 -32.87
C GLU A 912 -5.55 22.54 -31.91
N ASP A 913 -6.21 23.63 -31.50
CA ASP A 913 -5.64 24.63 -30.59
C ASP A 913 -6.33 24.71 -29.21
N ALA A 914 -7.40 23.93 -29.00
CA ALA A 914 -8.16 23.84 -27.76
C ALA A 914 -8.05 22.45 -27.08
N ALA A 915 -8.03 22.44 -25.74
CA ALA A 915 -7.98 21.21 -24.93
C ALA A 915 -9.11 20.22 -25.27
N ALA A 916 -10.35 20.72 -25.40
CA ALA A 916 -11.52 19.92 -25.71
C ALA A 916 -11.43 19.23 -27.09
N GLY A 917 -10.78 19.85 -28.08
CA GLY A 917 -10.58 19.22 -29.38
C GLY A 917 -9.44 18.20 -29.37
N VAL A 918 -8.37 18.43 -28.59
CA VAL A 918 -7.33 17.41 -28.38
C VAL A 918 -7.92 16.16 -27.72
N GLU A 919 -8.76 16.36 -26.70
CA GLU A 919 -9.50 15.28 -26.04
C GLU A 919 -10.40 14.52 -27.03
N ALA A 920 -11.17 15.25 -27.85
CA ALA A 920 -12.03 14.65 -28.87
C ALA A 920 -11.24 13.83 -29.91
N ALA A 921 -10.05 14.28 -30.32
CA ALA A 921 -9.20 13.55 -31.25
C ALA A 921 -8.72 12.22 -30.66
N LEU A 922 -8.23 12.25 -29.42
CA LEU A 922 -7.71 11.07 -28.72
C LEU A 922 -8.82 10.08 -28.38
N ALA A 923 -9.97 10.56 -27.92
CA ALA A 923 -11.17 9.74 -27.68
C ALA A 923 -11.67 9.06 -28.96
N GLY A 924 -11.47 9.69 -30.12
CA GLY A 924 -11.77 9.13 -31.43
C GLY A 924 -10.76 8.10 -31.94
N GLY A 925 -9.66 7.86 -31.22
CA GLY A 925 -8.58 6.98 -31.66
C GLY A 925 -7.76 7.54 -32.82
N MET A 926 -7.69 8.87 -32.94
CA MET A 926 -6.88 9.59 -33.93
C MET A 926 -5.61 10.13 -33.28
N TRP A 927 -4.61 10.48 -34.11
CA TRP A 927 -3.45 11.21 -33.64
C TRP A 927 -3.80 12.69 -33.43
N ALA A 928 -3.24 13.34 -32.42
CA ALA A 928 -3.51 14.75 -32.11
C ALA A 928 -2.25 15.64 -32.23
N VAL A 929 -2.34 16.75 -32.95
CA VAL A 929 -1.33 17.82 -32.97
C VAL A 929 -1.94 19.05 -32.32
N GLY A 930 -1.45 19.40 -31.14
CA GLY A 930 -1.88 20.55 -30.36
C GLY A 930 -1.10 21.82 -30.71
N LEU A 931 -1.79 22.92 -31.00
CA LEU A 931 -1.19 24.24 -31.25
C LEU A 931 -1.31 25.16 -30.03
N GLY A 932 -0.17 25.64 -29.54
CA GLY A 932 -0.07 26.62 -28.46
C GLY A 932 0.63 26.11 -27.20
N PRO A 933 0.40 26.74 -26.03
CA PRO A 933 1.10 26.42 -24.78
C PRO A 933 0.82 25.00 -24.29
N VAL A 934 1.83 24.35 -23.70
CA VAL A 934 1.77 22.95 -23.23
C VAL A 934 0.70 22.79 -22.16
N GLU A 935 0.47 23.82 -21.35
CA GLU A 935 -0.56 23.84 -20.30
C GLU A 935 -1.97 23.68 -20.88
N ARG A 936 -2.19 24.04 -22.16
CA ARG A 936 -3.49 23.98 -22.84
C ARG A 936 -3.67 22.73 -23.69
N VAL A 937 -2.65 22.36 -24.46
CA VAL A 937 -2.75 21.27 -25.46
C VAL A 937 -1.77 20.12 -25.19
N GLY A 938 -1.20 20.06 -23.98
CA GLY A 938 -0.18 19.08 -23.58
C GLY A 938 -0.60 17.61 -23.64
N ALA A 939 -1.90 17.34 -23.71
CA ALA A 939 -2.42 15.99 -23.93
C ALA A 939 -2.17 15.47 -25.36
N ALA A 940 -1.88 16.35 -26.34
CA ALA A 940 -1.73 15.99 -27.73
C ALA A 940 -0.52 15.07 -28.00
N ASP A 941 -0.54 14.39 -29.14
CA ASP A 941 0.58 13.57 -29.60
C ASP A 941 1.81 14.37 -29.96
N VAL A 942 1.59 15.54 -30.55
CA VAL A 942 2.65 16.49 -30.84
C VAL A 942 2.16 17.87 -30.43
N VAL A 943 2.97 18.61 -29.67
CA VAL A 943 2.68 20.00 -29.34
C VAL A 943 3.59 20.91 -30.15
N LEU A 944 3.00 21.87 -30.87
CA LEU A 944 3.69 22.87 -31.68
C LEU A 944 3.23 24.28 -31.26
N PRO A 945 4.11 25.29 -31.32
CA PRO A 945 3.71 26.65 -30.99
C PRO A 945 2.76 27.26 -32.04
N SER A 946 2.89 26.90 -33.31
CA SER A 946 2.03 27.29 -34.44
C SER A 946 2.34 26.45 -35.67
N LEU A 947 1.64 26.68 -36.79
CA LEU A 947 1.95 26.07 -38.09
C LEU A 947 3.09 26.78 -38.85
N ALA A 948 3.62 27.88 -38.32
CA ALA A 948 4.62 28.69 -39.01
C ALA A 948 5.94 27.90 -39.19
N GLY A 949 6.29 27.62 -40.45
CA GLY A 949 7.51 26.88 -40.80
C GLY A 949 7.45 25.38 -40.54
N VAL A 950 6.29 24.84 -40.16
CA VAL A 950 6.07 23.41 -39.96
C VAL A 950 5.85 22.72 -41.31
N LYS A 951 6.60 21.66 -41.59
CA LYS A 951 6.40 20.81 -42.75
C LYS A 951 5.69 19.52 -42.37
N TRP A 952 5.05 18.88 -43.34
CA TRP A 952 4.42 17.58 -43.14
C TRP A 952 5.43 16.53 -42.63
N ALA A 953 6.65 16.54 -43.17
CA ALA A 953 7.72 15.65 -42.71
C ALA A 953 8.08 15.83 -41.22
N ASP A 954 7.98 17.05 -40.68
CA ASP A 954 8.26 17.33 -39.26
C ASP A 954 7.19 16.73 -38.35
N ILE A 955 5.92 16.80 -38.78
CA ILE A 955 4.79 16.18 -38.09
C ILE A 955 4.94 14.65 -38.14
N GLN A 956 5.27 14.08 -39.30
CA GLN A 956 5.48 12.63 -39.45
C GLN A 956 6.65 12.12 -38.60
N ALA A 957 7.76 12.86 -38.55
CA ALA A 957 8.92 12.50 -37.74
C ALA A 957 8.55 12.48 -36.24
N LYS A 958 7.90 13.53 -35.74
CA LYS A 958 7.48 13.61 -34.34
C LYS A 958 6.43 12.56 -33.96
N LEU A 959 5.50 12.25 -34.85
CA LEU A 959 4.54 11.15 -34.64
C LEU A 959 5.24 9.77 -34.67
N SER A 960 6.24 9.59 -35.54
CA SER A 960 7.04 8.35 -35.58
C SER A 960 7.90 8.18 -34.33
N GLU A 961 8.50 9.26 -33.83
CA GLU A 961 9.18 9.29 -32.52
C GLU A 961 8.22 8.91 -31.39
N LYS A 962 6.95 9.36 -31.45
CA LYS A 962 5.94 8.97 -30.47
C LYS A 962 5.50 7.50 -30.61
N VAL A 963 5.44 6.93 -31.82
CA VAL A 963 5.23 5.48 -32.01
C VAL A 963 6.40 4.67 -31.44
N LEU A 964 7.61 5.18 -31.56
CA LEU A 964 8.82 4.57 -31.00
C LEU A 964 8.87 4.69 -29.47
N SER A 965 8.36 5.78 -28.89
CA SER A 965 8.28 5.96 -27.42
C SER A 965 7.07 5.29 -26.77
N SER A 966 5.97 5.05 -27.51
CA SER A 966 4.77 4.34 -27.03
C SER A 966 4.84 2.82 -27.20
N LYS A 967 5.82 2.30 -27.96
CA LYS A 967 6.15 0.86 -28.06
C LYS A 967 7.36 0.44 -27.22
N CYS A 968 7.98 1.40 -26.51
CA CYS A 968 9.03 1.19 -25.53
C CYS A 968 8.42 1.10 -24.13
#